data_AF-A0A0B7JRQ8-F1
#
_entry.id   AF-A0A0B7JRQ8-F1
#
_cell.length_a   1.000
_cell.length_b   1.000
_cell.length_c   1.000
_cell.angle_alpha   90.00
_cell.angle_beta   90.00
_cell.angle_gamma   90.00
#
_symmetry.space_group_name_H-M   'P 1'
#
loop_
_entity.id
_entity.type
_entity.pdbx_description
1 polymer ?
#
loop_
_entity_poly.entity_id
_entity_poly.type
_entity_poly.pdbx_seq_one_letter_code
_entity_poly.pdbx_strand_id
1 'polypeptide(L)'
;MKVAVIGGGPSGLVTLKFLLEAHKYFDIPPIDARLFESEEKIGGTFVWRIYEDAELVSSKYLTAFSDFRFSPTAPDFVTPEQYVQYLNDYASHFGLWDNIECSTRVEQFHMEGMENVPVVLHSSEVKVRGQFGRNSNVGAMVVKDDDGNTKRIVPDVIVLATGAIPTIVDPNALGSYELDWKLQARAGYDLSKTKGGVDHESYAYQLALDIGAAPRVFYVMGKGPKVCFTWAMGSNFNTKFRLVGPWKWEGAAEIMEGELEDFKILEIVPNITISLGKYGSFPSNLIIDRPYHLTYEIQDKREDENFARLRMVPAAELNADALADTSADAEEGDAEEETMIKPSDGEELTLVDEASGQVVIRSKGEAIDESARQTLTIQEIEELKKKGTAAGKELIAKLLLSHTAIEEKTAYSLAKYKLLKTKKYIRRFTVLPLDVPLLAQWMLEDKDASKIMEMRNESMALVGCWADVHYVAPHLDDAGDESGGRWLVIDDTGGLLTASLAERMGILHENPDDSEQPQEEIPEVQAEAASEETKSEARPAKRRRPDDLELPFAKRNTLTILHHNTQPNLFLLRYFNFDSTDPDPHPPYHPLFSNMMSLSWLQLLNPEEDITLTSPPEEVEPEVLASWKTNRRGNYHRKRRRWARTRHIIDSTRAGGFSGLAVASPMDPISILRHTLPLLAPGAPIAIYSPSIEPLNSLVDCFSVGRRAAWITEPPKEAEGKAIEELERWEGNDEYPLNPTLVLNASIQTSRAKRWQVLPGRTHPVMTAKGGAEGYIFTGWRALPVEGRIEARGKFKRKKADPK
;
A
#
# COMPACT_ATOMS: atom_id res chain seq x y z
N MET A 1 16.78 7.00 58.80
CA MET A 1 16.64 7.67 57.50
C MET A 1 15.16 7.94 57.28
N LYS A 2 14.79 9.18 56.94
CA LYS A 2 13.41 9.59 56.65
C LYS A 2 13.17 9.62 55.15
N VAL A 3 12.18 8.87 54.66
CA VAL A 3 11.88 8.77 53.23
C VAL A 3 10.45 9.23 52.96
N ALA A 4 10.29 10.13 51.99
CA ALA A 4 8.98 10.52 51.49
C ALA A 4 8.71 9.86 50.13
N VAL A 5 7.63 9.10 50.02
CA VAL A 5 7.14 8.53 48.77
C VAL A 5 5.99 9.40 48.26
N ILE A 6 6.03 9.85 47.01
CA ILE A 6 5.00 10.73 46.45
C ILE A 6 4.21 9.95 45.39
N GLY A 7 2.91 9.78 45.63
CA GLY A 7 1.98 9.04 44.77
C GLY A 7 1.56 7.69 45.36
N GLY A 8 0.26 7.52 45.59
CA GLY A 8 -0.41 6.33 46.14
C GLY A 8 -0.89 5.34 45.08
N GLY A 9 -0.21 5.28 43.93
CA GLY A 9 -0.44 4.24 42.92
C GLY A 9 0.21 2.90 43.28
N PRO A 10 0.10 1.87 42.41
CA PRO A 10 0.66 0.54 42.67
C PRO A 10 2.17 0.57 42.94
N SER A 11 2.93 1.37 42.19
CA SER A 11 4.39 1.53 42.40
C SER A 11 4.73 2.17 43.74
N GLY A 12 3.96 3.18 44.16
CA GLY A 12 4.15 3.86 45.45
C GLY A 12 3.89 2.94 46.63
N LEU A 13 2.82 2.14 46.58
CA LEU A 13 2.47 1.18 47.64
C LEU A 13 3.52 0.09 47.82
N VAL A 14 4.03 -0.48 46.73
CA VAL A 14 5.11 -1.48 46.77
C VAL A 14 6.40 -0.86 47.30
N THR A 15 6.72 0.36 46.87
CA THR A 15 7.89 1.11 47.36
C THR A 15 7.82 1.34 48.87
N LEU A 16 6.68 1.84 49.37
CA LEU A 16 6.46 2.07 50.79
C LEU A 16 6.65 0.77 51.60
N LYS A 17 6.01 -0.30 51.14
CA LYS A 17 6.10 -1.63 51.77
C LYS A 17 7.54 -2.13 51.84
N PHE A 18 8.27 -2.04 50.73
CA PHE A 18 9.67 -2.45 50.68
C PHE A 18 10.54 -1.64 51.65
N LEU A 19 10.39 -0.31 51.69
CA LEU A 19 11.18 0.55 52.57
C LEU A 19 10.94 0.24 54.05
N LEU A 20 9.69 0.02 54.45
CA LEU A 20 9.33 -0.34 55.83
C LEU A 20 9.91 -1.70 56.23
N GLU A 21 10.00 -2.65 55.30
CA GLU A 21 10.51 -4.00 55.57
C GLU A 21 11.99 -4.21 55.27
N ALA A 22 12.68 -3.25 54.64
CA ALA A 22 14.06 -3.42 54.16
C ALA A 22 15.05 -3.87 55.25
N HIS A 23 14.89 -3.37 56.48
CA HIS A 23 15.70 -3.73 57.65
C HIS A 23 15.57 -5.21 58.07
N LYS A 24 14.53 -5.92 57.60
CA LYS A 24 14.35 -7.36 57.84
C LYS A 24 15.23 -8.21 56.93
N TYR A 25 15.62 -7.67 55.77
CA TYR A 25 16.35 -8.38 54.71
C TYR A 25 17.81 -7.92 54.58
N PHE A 26 18.10 -6.68 54.99
CA PHE A 26 19.43 -6.08 54.94
C PHE A 26 19.87 -5.65 56.34
N ASP A 27 21.18 -5.69 56.61
CA ASP A 27 21.78 -5.25 57.88
C ASP A 27 21.80 -3.71 57.97
N ILE A 28 20.61 -3.12 58.07
CA ILE A 28 20.37 -1.68 58.14
C ILE A 28 19.34 -1.36 59.24
N PRO A 29 19.39 -0.18 59.86
CA PRO A 29 18.36 0.24 60.81
C PRO A 29 17.00 0.46 60.12
N PRO A 30 15.86 0.37 60.85
CA PRO A 30 14.53 0.65 60.30
C PRO A 30 14.45 2.03 59.62
N ILE A 31 13.79 2.06 58.47
CA ILE A 31 13.58 3.27 57.67
C ILE A 31 12.22 3.88 58.07
N ASP A 32 12.21 5.18 58.35
CA ASP A 32 11.00 5.95 58.62
C ASP A 32 10.45 6.45 57.27
N ALA A 33 9.51 5.71 56.69
CA ALA A 33 8.93 6.01 55.38
C ALA A 33 7.47 6.47 55.51
N ARG A 34 7.10 7.52 54.75
CA ARG A 34 5.72 8.00 54.61
C ARG A 34 5.37 8.23 53.16
N LEU A 35 4.16 7.86 52.77
CA LEU A 35 3.61 8.09 51.44
C LEU A 35 2.60 9.25 51.48
N PHE A 36 2.71 10.15 50.50
CA PHE A 36 1.79 11.27 50.32
C PHE A 36 1.03 11.09 49.00
N GLU A 37 -0.29 11.00 49.08
CA GLU A 37 -1.20 10.98 47.94
C GLU A 37 -1.97 12.31 47.89
N SER A 38 -1.96 12.94 46.71
CA SER A 38 -2.65 14.20 46.49
C SER A 38 -4.16 14.07 46.56
N GLU A 39 -4.69 12.92 46.19
CA GLU A 39 -6.13 12.67 46.11
C GLU A 39 -6.66 11.98 47.38
N GLU A 40 -7.99 11.91 47.53
CA GLU A 40 -8.65 11.29 48.70
C GLU A 40 -8.39 9.77 48.80
N LYS A 41 -8.16 9.10 47.66
CA LYS A 41 -8.02 7.63 47.56
C LYS A 41 -6.72 7.22 46.90
N ILE A 42 -6.14 6.12 47.39
CA ILE A 42 -5.04 5.40 46.72
C ILE A 42 -5.54 4.73 45.43
N GLY A 43 -4.63 4.43 44.51
CA GLY A 43 -4.90 3.77 43.22
C GLY A 43 -4.49 4.59 42.00
N GLY A 44 -4.17 5.88 42.18
CA GLY A 44 -3.60 6.73 41.13
C GLY A 44 -4.43 6.77 39.85
N THR A 45 -3.80 6.46 38.71
CA THR A 45 -4.46 6.49 37.39
C THR A 45 -5.67 5.57 37.28
N PHE A 46 -5.71 4.48 38.05
CA PHE A 46 -6.81 3.50 38.02
C PHE A 46 -8.07 3.97 38.76
N VAL A 47 -8.00 5.10 39.47
CA VAL A 47 -9.18 5.76 40.07
C VAL A 47 -9.56 7.00 39.26
N TRP A 48 -8.56 7.79 38.86
CA TRP A 48 -8.81 9.15 38.38
C TRP A 48 -8.68 9.33 36.86
N ARG A 49 -8.15 8.35 36.13
CA ARG A 49 -7.84 8.44 34.69
C ARG A 49 -8.27 7.17 33.95
N ILE A 50 -9.52 6.77 34.12
CA ILE A 50 -10.12 5.58 33.50
C ILE A 50 -11.20 5.98 32.48
N TYR A 51 -11.33 5.17 31.42
CA TYR A 51 -12.47 5.24 30.52
C TYR A 51 -13.66 4.46 31.12
N GLU A 52 -14.88 4.89 30.78
CA GLU A 52 -16.10 4.17 31.14
C GLU A 52 -16.05 2.74 30.57
N ASP A 53 -16.27 1.73 31.42
CA ASP A 53 -16.19 0.29 31.11
C ASP A 53 -14.77 -0.25 30.77
N ALA A 54 -13.71 0.38 31.24
CA ALA A 54 -12.35 -0.13 31.01
C ALA A 54 -12.09 -1.48 31.72
N GLU A 55 -11.26 -2.33 31.11
CA GLU A 55 -10.70 -3.56 31.70
C GLU A 55 -9.18 -3.56 31.53
N LEU A 56 -8.46 -4.24 32.43
CA LEU A 56 -7.01 -4.38 32.30
C LEU A 56 -6.67 -5.35 31.16
N VAL A 57 -5.74 -4.95 30.29
CA VAL A 57 -5.24 -5.78 29.17
C VAL A 57 -4.36 -6.94 29.67
N SER A 58 -3.74 -6.78 30.83
CA SER A 58 -2.92 -7.79 31.47
C SER A 58 -3.75 -8.63 32.44
N SER A 59 -3.55 -9.96 32.39
CA SER A 59 -4.30 -10.87 33.27
C SER A 59 -3.99 -10.65 34.75
N LYS A 60 -4.90 -11.06 35.65
CA LYS A 60 -4.74 -11.03 37.10
C LYS A 60 -3.44 -11.68 37.59
N TYR A 61 -2.92 -12.67 36.86
CA TYR A 61 -1.67 -13.36 37.21
C TYR A 61 -0.43 -12.50 36.94
N LEU A 62 -0.48 -11.68 35.88
CA LEU A 62 0.62 -10.81 35.48
C LEU A 62 0.58 -9.47 36.20
N THR A 63 -0.63 -8.97 36.50
CA THR A 63 -0.85 -7.68 37.18
C THR A 63 -0.70 -7.79 38.72
N ALA A 64 -0.86 -8.98 39.30
CA ALA A 64 -0.68 -9.17 40.75
C ALA A 64 0.78 -8.98 41.19
N PHE A 65 0.97 -8.30 42.33
CA PHE A 65 2.24 -8.27 43.03
C PHE A 65 2.70 -9.67 43.41
N SER A 66 4.01 -9.93 43.32
CA SER A 66 4.61 -11.25 43.52
C SER A 66 4.27 -11.89 44.87
N ASP A 67 4.05 -11.05 45.87
CA ASP A 67 3.81 -11.39 47.27
C ASP A 67 2.34 -11.29 47.71
N PHE A 68 1.43 -10.91 46.80
CA PHE A 68 0.00 -10.81 47.10
C PHE A 68 -0.85 -11.11 45.87
N ARG A 69 -1.67 -12.17 45.90
CA ARG A 69 -2.43 -12.64 44.73
C ARG A 69 -3.90 -12.24 44.81
N PHE A 70 -4.51 -12.05 43.64
CA PHE A 70 -5.97 -11.94 43.54
C PHE A 70 -6.67 -13.19 44.08
N SER A 71 -7.93 -13.02 44.48
CA SER A 71 -8.80 -14.16 44.77
C SER A 71 -8.83 -15.14 43.59
N PRO A 72 -8.78 -16.46 43.81
CA PRO A 72 -8.93 -17.46 42.75
C PRO A 72 -10.21 -17.27 41.93
N THR A 73 -11.27 -16.71 42.54
CA THR A 73 -12.57 -16.47 41.91
C THR A 73 -12.65 -15.18 41.08
N ALA A 74 -11.62 -14.33 41.10
CA ALA A 74 -11.59 -13.12 40.29
C ALA A 74 -11.52 -13.45 38.78
N PRO A 75 -12.09 -12.63 37.89
CA PRO A 75 -11.96 -12.82 36.44
C PRO A 75 -10.49 -12.70 36.00
N ASP A 76 -10.14 -13.32 34.86
CA ASP A 76 -8.77 -13.30 34.36
C ASP A 76 -8.30 -11.90 33.97
N PHE A 77 -9.21 -11.05 33.47
CA PHE A 77 -8.99 -9.62 33.27
C PHE A 77 -9.91 -8.87 34.22
N VAL A 78 -9.34 -8.05 35.10
CA VAL A 78 -10.10 -7.36 36.14
C VAL A 78 -10.44 -5.94 35.70
N THR A 79 -11.55 -5.42 36.18
CA THR A 79 -11.89 -4.00 35.99
C THR A 79 -11.00 -3.11 36.87
N PRO A 80 -10.79 -1.83 36.54
CA PRO A 80 -10.07 -0.88 37.38
C PRO A 80 -10.59 -0.83 38.82
N GLU A 81 -11.90 -0.94 39.03
CA GLU A 81 -12.50 -0.94 40.37
C GLU A 81 -12.05 -2.15 41.18
N GLN A 82 -12.05 -3.35 40.56
CA GLN A 82 -11.55 -4.57 41.19
C GLN A 82 -10.03 -4.50 41.45
N TYR A 83 -9.28 -3.87 40.55
CA TYR A 83 -7.85 -3.65 40.73
C TYR A 83 -7.56 -2.69 41.89
N VAL A 84 -8.30 -1.59 42.00
CA VAL A 84 -8.18 -0.65 43.12
C VAL A 84 -8.57 -1.32 44.43
N GLN A 85 -9.61 -2.16 44.44
CA GLN A 85 -9.94 -2.95 45.63
C GLN A 85 -8.78 -3.86 46.05
N TYR A 86 -8.14 -4.53 45.10
CA TYR A 86 -6.93 -5.32 45.37
C TYR A 86 -5.78 -4.50 45.96
N LEU A 87 -5.58 -3.25 45.52
CA LEU A 87 -4.58 -2.34 46.13
C LEU A 87 -4.94 -1.95 47.57
N ASN A 88 -6.22 -1.75 47.87
CA ASN A 88 -6.71 -1.52 49.23
C ASN A 88 -6.51 -2.75 50.13
N ASP A 89 -6.79 -3.94 49.60
CA ASP A 89 -6.59 -5.21 50.29
C ASP A 89 -5.09 -5.44 50.57
N TYR A 90 -4.22 -5.10 49.60
CA TYR A 90 -2.76 -5.15 49.75
C TYR A 90 -2.28 -4.21 50.87
N ALA A 91 -2.70 -2.93 50.85
CA ALA A 91 -2.33 -1.97 51.88
C ALA A 91 -2.80 -2.38 53.27
N SER A 92 -3.99 -2.99 53.36
CA SER A 92 -4.54 -3.51 54.63
C SER A 92 -3.81 -4.75 55.11
N HIS A 93 -3.50 -5.70 54.22
CA HIS A 93 -2.80 -6.96 54.54
C HIS A 93 -1.41 -6.70 55.13
N PHE A 94 -0.68 -5.72 54.60
CA PHE A 94 0.66 -5.35 55.07
C PHE A 94 0.67 -4.20 56.09
N GLY A 95 -0.50 -3.69 56.51
CA GLY A 95 -0.59 -2.64 57.54
C GLY A 95 0.04 -1.31 57.12
N LEU A 96 -0.07 -0.92 55.85
CA LEU A 96 0.60 0.27 55.30
C LEU A 96 -0.12 1.59 55.63
N TRP A 97 -1.38 1.53 56.04
CA TRP A 97 -2.25 2.71 56.22
C TRP A 97 -1.72 3.73 57.22
N ASP A 98 -1.05 3.29 58.29
CA ASP A 98 -0.46 4.19 59.29
C ASP A 98 0.67 5.07 58.72
N ASN A 99 1.20 4.71 57.55
CA ASN A 99 2.28 5.39 56.85
C ASN A 99 1.81 6.10 55.57
N ILE A 100 0.49 6.15 55.30
CA ILE A 100 -0.09 6.79 54.11
C ILE A 100 -0.90 8.04 54.54
N GLU A 101 -0.56 9.19 53.97
CA GLU A 101 -1.31 10.44 54.10
C GLU A 101 -1.98 10.77 52.75
N CYS A 102 -3.29 10.53 52.64
CA CYS A 102 -4.12 10.95 51.49
C CYS A 102 -4.53 12.42 51.62
N SER A 103 -5.14 13.00 50.58
CA SER A 103 -5.60 14.41 50.57
C SER A 103 -4.49 15.40 50.91
N THR A 104 -3.27 15.05 50.49
CA THR A 104 -2.04 15.65 50.98
C THR A 104 -1.14 15.97 49.79
N ARG A 105 -1.41 17.14 49.18
CA ARG A 105 -0.74 17.56 47.95
C ARG A 105 0.63 18.17 48.25
N VAL A 106 1.65 17.68 47.55
CA VAL A 106 2.98 18.30 47.53
C VAL A 106 2.95 19.49 46.57
N GLU A 107 2.99 20.72 47.11
CA GLU A 107 2.92 21.95 46.29
C GLU A 107 4.31 22.38 45.81
N GLN A 108 5.31 22.28 46.67
CA GLN A 108 6.65 22.77 46.37
C GLN A 108 7.70 21.86 47.00
N PHE A 109 8.71 21.53 46.20
CA PHE A 109 9.93 20.91 46.67
C PHE A 109 11.09 21.88 46.44
N HIS A 110 11.81 22.20 47.50
CA HIS A 110 13.01 23.02 47.41
C HIS A 110 14.21 22.22 47.90
N MET A 111 15.18 22.03 47.02
CA MET A 111 16.48 21.46 47.33
C MET A 111 17.54 22.42 46.82
N GLU A 112 18.35 22.93 47.73
CA GLU A 112 19.41 23.89 47.40
C GLU A 112 20.47 23.21 46.51
N GLY A 113 20.76 23.79 45.35
CA GLY A 113 21.68 23.21 44.35
C GLY A 113 21.00 22.42 43.22
N MET A 114 19.67 22.22 43.24
CA MET A 114 18.93 21.53 42.18
C MET A 114 18.94 22.32 40.86
N GLU A 115 19.06 23.64 40.92
CA GLU A 115 19.22 24.54 39.77
C GLU A 115 20.49 24.28 38.94
N ASN A 116 21.49 23.63 39.53
CA ASN A 116 22.74 23.27 38.85
C ASN A 116 22.66 21.91 38.15
N VAL A 117 21.52 21.22 38.28
CA VAL A 117 21.32 19.89 37.72
C VAL A 117 20.38 20.00 36.52
N PRO A 118 20.83 19.65 35.30
CA PRO A 118 19.96 19.68 34.12
C PRO A 118 18.76 18.73 34.32
N VAL A 119 17.58 19.24 33.96
CA VAL A 119 16.31 18.49 34.00
C VAL A 119 16.32 17.50 32.86
N VAL A 120 16.43 16.21 33.18
CA VAL A 120 16.34 15.11 32.22
C VAL A 120 14.94 14.51 32.38
N LEU A 121 14.10 14.61 31.34
CA LEU A 121 12.69 14.19 31.35
C LEU A 121 12.49 12.66 31.29
N HIS A 122 13.57 11.90 31.14
CA HIS A 122 13.60 10.45 31.25
C HIS A 122 14.80 10.07 32.11
N SER A 123 14.61 9.67 33.37
CA SER A 123 15.76 9.39 34.25
C SER A 123 15.65 8.05 34.98
N SER A 124 16.51 7.12 34.56
CA SER A 124 17.05 6.03 35.40
C SER A 124 18.45 6.38 35.93
N GLU A 125 18.94 7.61 35.70
CA GLU A 125 20.25 8.05 36.20
C GLU A 125 20.21 8.34 37.71
N VAL A 126 20.98 7.55 38.48
CA VAL A 126 21.24 7.81 39.90
C VAL A 126 22.16 9.03 40.00
N LYS A 127 21.60 10.17 40.42
CA LYS A 127 22.36 11.40 40.64
C LYS A 127 23.08 11.35 41.99
N VAL A 128 24.41 11.40 41.97
CA VAL A 128 25.27 11.26 43.16
C VAL A 128 25.53 12.61 43.84
N ARG A 129 25.70 12.56 45.17
CA ARG A 129 25.85 13.71 46.09
C ARG A 129 26.82 14.81 45.63
N GLY A 130 27.86 14.46 44.87
CA GLY A 130 28.82 15.44 44.34
C GLY A 130 28.22 16.47 43.36
N GLN A 131 27.08 16.15 42.73
CA GLN A 131 26.41 16.99 41.74
C GLN A 131 25.56 18.12 42.37
N PHE A 132 25.25 18.02 43.66
CA PHE A 132 24.34 18.94 44.37
C PHE A 132 25.07 19.93 45.32
N GLY A 133 26.41 19.95 45.31
CA GLY A 133 27.24 20.78 46.19
C GLY A 133 27.56 20.15 47.56
N ARG A 134 28.60 20.66 48.25
CA ARG A 134 28.98 20.22 49.62
C ARG A 134 28.15 21.01 50.66
N ASN A 135 27.44 20.29 51.54
CA ASN A 135 26.67 20.78 52.71
C ASN A 135 25.26 21.37 52.48
N SER A 136 24.57 21.08 51.37
CA SER A 136 23.21 21.55 51.05
C SER A 136 22.07 20.59 51.46
N ASN A 137 22.19 19.87 52.59
CA ASN A 137 21.15 18.91 52.98
C ASN A 137 20.05 19.57 53.83
N VAL A 138 19.11 20.27 53.19
CA VAL A 138 17.72 20.36 53.70
C VAL A 138 16.77 20.44 52.49
N GLY A 139 16.43 19.29 51.89
CA GLY A 139 15.27 19.21 51.01
C GLY A 139 14.02 19.52 51.85
N ALA A 140 13.36 20.63 51.60
CA ALA A 140 12.11 20.97 52.27
C ALA A 140 10.95 20.78 51.29
N MET A 141 10.03 19.89 51.67
CA MET A 141 8.77 19.69 50.98
C MET A 141 7.69 20.47 51.70
N VAL A 142 6.94 21.26 50.93
CA VAL A 142 5.76 21.96 51.40
C VAL A 142 4.57 21.12 50.98
N VAL A 143 3.86 20.64 51.98
CA VAL A 143 2.70 19.76 51.82
C VAL A 143 1.48 20.51 52.31
N LYS A 144 0.37 20.40 51.59
CA LYS A 144 -0.88 21.05 51.93
C LYS A 144 -1.98 20.01 52.05
N ASP A 145 -2.69 20.05 53.17
CA ASP A 145 -3.91 19.27 53.35
C ASP A 145 -5.14 19.98 52.75
N ASP A 146 -6.24 19.25 52.61
CA ASP A 146 -7.51 19.78 52.07
C ASP A 146 -8.09 20.93 52.92
N ASP A 147 -7.74 20.99 54.22
CA ASP A 147 -8.11 22.09 55.13
C ASP A 147 -7.26 23.36 54.90
N GLY A 148 -6.30 23.32 53.98
CA GLY A 148 -5.43 24.43 53.61
C GLY A 148 -4.25 24.64 54.55
N ASN A 149 -4.04 23.76 55.53
CA ASN A 149 -2.89 23.82 56.41
C ASN A 149 -1.64 23.36 55.67
N THR A 150 -0.58 24.14 55.84
CA THR A 150 0.70 23.88 55.18
C THR A 150 1.67 23.28 56.19
N LYS A 151 2.16 22.06 55.91
CA LYS A 151 3.18 21.37 56.70
C LYS A 151 4.50 21.36 55.93
N ARG A 152 5.58 21.77 56.61
CA ARG A 152 6.94 21.67 56.08
C ARG A 152 7.56 20.35 56.54
N ILE A 153 7.89 19.48 55.60
CA ILE A 153 8.50 18.17 55.84
C ILE A 153 9.93 18.19 55.31
N VAL A 154 10.88 17.64 56.07
CA VAL A 154 12.29 17.54 55.68
C VAL A 154 12.68 16.06 55.62
N PRO A 155 12.50 15.39 54.48
CA PRO A 155 12.95 14.02 54.28
C PRO A 155 14.45 13.96 53.93
N ASP A 156 15.09 12.83 54.25
CA ASP A 156 16.46 12.52 53.81
C ASP A 156 16.49 12.05 52.35
N VAL A 157 15.42 11.38 51.89
CA VAL A 157 15.26 10.83 50.52
C VAL A 157 13.82 11.03 50.05
N ILE A 158 13.63 11.32 48.76
CA ILE A 158 12.31 11.37 48.13
C ILE A 158 12.24 10.35 47.00
N VAL A 159 11.14 9.61 46.94
CA VAL A 159 10.83 8.70 45.83
C VAL A 159 9.58 9.21 45.11
N LEU A 160 9.70 9.49 43.82
CA LEU A 160 8.59 9.92 42.98
C LEU A 160 7.96 8.70 42.32
N ALA A 161 6.72 8.39 42.70
CA ALA A 161 5.92 7.30 42.16
C ALA A 161 4.66 7.85 41.45
N THR A 162 4.84 8.90 40.65
CA THR A 162 3.75 9.60 39.96
C THR A 162 3.63 9.18 38.49
N GLY A 163 2.40 9.00 38.01
CA GLY A 163 2.11 8.84 36.59
C GLY A 163 2.06 10.19 35.89
N ALA A 164 3.19 10.67 35.37
CA ALA A 164 3.28 11.97 34.72
C ALA A 164 2.64 11.95 33.31
N ILE A 165 1.52 12.65 33.15
CA ILE A 165 1.09 13.18 31.85
C ILE A 165 1.42 14.68 31.90
N PRO A 166 2.25 15.21 30.98
CA PRO A 166 2.54 16.63 30.93
C PRO A 166 1.24 17.42 30.74
N THR A 167 0.94 18.34 31.64
CA THR A 167 -0.22 19.23 31.55
C THR A 167 0.00 20.42 30.61
N ILE A 168 1.14 20.47 29.91
CA ILE A 168 1.48 21.53 28.98
C ILE A 168 0.82 21.23 27.63
N VAL A 169 -0.27 21.94 27.35
CA VAL A 169 -0.94 21.90 26.05
C VAL A 169 -0.16 22.76 25.06
N ASP A 170 0.32 22.16 23.97
CA ASP A 170 0.98 22.91 22.89
C ASP A 170 -0.04 23.88 22.23
N PRO A 171 0.31 25.15 21.99
CA PRO A 171 -0.61 26.12 21.38
C PRO A 171 -1.10 25.71 19.99
N ASN A 172 -0.37 24.84 19.30
CA ASN A 172 -0.73 24.29 18.00
C ASN A 172 -1.48 22.95 18.09
N ALA A 173 -1.75 22.45 19.30
CA ALA A 173 -2.62 21.31 19.51
C ALA A 173 -4.10 21.74 19.57
N LEU A 174 -4.98 20.82 19.19
CA LEU A 174 -6.42 20.93 19.40
C LEU A 174 -6.74 20.73 20.88
N GLY A 175 -7.83 21.36 21.33
CA GLY A 175 -8.39 21.05 22.65
C GLY A 175 -9.03 19.67 22.65
N SER A 176 -9.12 19.05 23.82
CA SER A 176 -9.80 17.76 23.96
C SER A 176 -11.31 17.90 23.68
N TYR A 177 -11.85 16.94 22.94
CA TYR A 177 -13.27 16.71 22.70
C TYR A 177 -13.48 15.20 22.52
N GLU A 178 -14.71 14.73 22.70
CA GLU A 178 -15.01 13.29 22.60
C GLU A 178 -15.37 12.90 21.16
N LEU A 179 -14.74 11.82 20.69
CA LEU A 179 -15.07 11.07 19.48
C LEU A 179 -15.73 9.75 19.85
N ASP A 180 -16.69 9.31 19.03
CA ASP A 180 -17.20 7.94 19.15
C ASP A 180 -16.18 6.96 18.54
N TRP A 181 -15.37 6.35 19.41
CA TRP A 181 -14.38 5.34 19.06
C TRP A 181 -14.90 3.91 19.28
N LYS A 182 -16.14 3.75 19.74
CA LYS A 182 -16.74 2.42 19.98
C LYS A 182 -17.15 1.79 18.64
N LEU A 183 -16.80 0.52 18.44
CA LEU A 183 -17.21 -0.22 17.24
C LEU A 183 -18.72 -0.51 17.28
N GLN A 184 -19.47 0.21 16.44
CA GLN A 184 -20.91 -0.01 16.25
C GLN A 184 -21.12 -1.24 15.34
N ALA A 185 -21.57 -2.35 15.89
CA ALA A 185 -21.92 -3.53 15.09
C ALA A 185 -23.24 -3.33 14.34
N ARG A 186 -23.29 -3.80 13.10
CA ARG A 186 -24.54 -3.83 12.30
C ARG A 186 -25.38 -5.07 12.68
N ALA A 187 -26.69 -4.95 12.49
CA ALA A 187 -27.66 -6.05 12.59
C ALA A 187 -27.82 -6.71 13.98
N GLY A 188 -27.69 -5.94 15.06
CA GLY A 188 -28.02 -6.40 16.42
C GLY A 188 -26.99 -7.33 17.06
N TYR A 189 -25.82 -7.48 16.44
CA TYR A 189 -24.67 -8.13 17.06
C TYR A 189 -24.03 -7.17 18.08
N ASP A 190 -23.66 -7.65 19.26
CA ASP A 190 -23.08 -6.83 20.32
C ASP A 190 -21.60 -7.20 20.49
N LEU A 191 -20.72 -6.42 19.85
CA LEU A 191 -19.26 -6.62 19.89
C LEU A 191 -18.69 -6.50 21.32
N SER A 192 -19.34 -5.70 22.17
CA SER A 192 -18.93 -5.50 23.56
C SER A 192 -19.00 -6.79 24.38
N LYS A 193 -19.97 -7.67 24.07
CA LYS A 193 -20.16 -8.96 24.76
C LYS A 193 -19.18 -10.05 24.40
N THR A 194 -18.39 -9.88 23.32
CA THR A 194 -17.55 -10.96 22.80
C THR A 194 -16.06 -10.62 22.75
N LYS A 195 -15.66 -9.39 22.38
CA LYS A 195 -14.24 -9.07 22.14
C LYS A 195 -13.77 -7.64 22.44
N GLY A 196 -14.64 -6.72 22.89
CA GLY A 196 -14.21 -5.37 23.29
C GLY A 196 -13.40 -4.60 22.24
N GLY A 197 -13.88 -4.55 21.00
CA GLY A 197 -13.17 -3.87 19.90
C GLY A 197 -13.39 -2.36 19.90
N VAL A 198 -12.34 -1.59 19.60
CA VAL A 198 -12.42 -0.14 19.31
C VAL A 198 -12.10 0.13 17.84
N ASP A 199 -12.67 1.20 17.28
CA ASP A 199 -12.18 1.73 16.01
C ASP A 199 -10.81 2.36 16.24
N HIS A 200 -9.76 1.66 15.81
CA HIS A 200 -8.37 2.03 16.09
C HIS A 200 -8.05 3.46 15.62
N GLU A 201 -8.60 3.90 14.49
CA GLU A 201 -8.36 5.25 13.96
C GLU A 201 -8.92 6.33 14.87
N SER A 202 -10.19 6.19 15.26
CA SER A 202 -10.86 7.14 16.18
C SER A 202 -10.25 7.08 17.58
N TYR A 203 -9.92 5.90 18.07
CA TYR A 203 -9.30 5.70 19.38
C TYR A 203 -7.89 6.32 19.47
N ALA A 204 -7.04 6.09 18.46
CA ALA A 204 -5.69 6.68 18.43
C ALA A 204 -5.75 8.21 18.36
N TYR A 205 -6.74 8.78 17.67
CA TYR A 205 -6.96 10.22 17.63
C TYR A 205 -7.51 10.76 18.97
N GLN A 206 -8.42 10.04 19.62
CA GLN A 206 -8.92 10.41 20.95
C GLN A 206 -7.77 10.50 21.96
N LEU A 207 -6.89 9.49 21.99
CA LEU A 207 -5.68 9.53 22.81
C LEU A 207 -4.82 10.76 22.50
N ALA A 208 -4.64 11.09 21.21
CA ALA A 208 -3.89 12.26 20.81
C ALA A 208 -4.55 13.58 21.25
N LEU A 209 -5.87 13.67 21.30
CA LEU A 209 -6.60 14.81 21.87
C LEU A 209 -6.38 14.91 23.38
N ASP A 210 -6.52 13.79 24.09
CA ASP A 210 -6.43 13.72 25.55
C ASP A 210 -5.03 14.10 26.06
N ILE A 211 -3.98 13.77 25.30
CA ILE A 211 -2.59 14.11 25.64
C ILE A 211 -2.11 15.42 24.99
N GLY A 212 -2.96 16.15 24.28
CA GLY A 212 -2.61 17.42 23.64
C GLY A 212 -1.59 17.30 22.49
N ALA A 213 -1.64 16.19 21.76
CA ALA A 213 -0.74 15.86 20.63
C ALA A 213 -1.42 15.92 19.25
N ALA A 214 -2.73 16.17 19.18
CA ALA A 214 -3.47 16.33 17.93
C ALA A 214 -3.23 17.74 17.33
N PRO A 215 -2.59 17.87 16.14
CA PRO A 215 -2.23 19.17 15.59
C PRO A 215 -3.41 19.89 14.92
N ARG A 216 -3.43 21.22 15.02
CA ARG A 216 -4.38 22.09 14.31
C ARG A 216 -4.13 22.07 12.81
N VAL A 217 -5.20 22.08 12.03
CA VAL A 217 -5.15 22.04 10.56
C VAL A 217 -4.25 23.13 9.95
N PHE A 218 -4.34 24.37 10.44
CA PHE A 218 -3.54 25.48 9.92
C PHE A 218 -2.04 25.34 10.22
N TYR A 219 -1.69 24.71 11.34
CA TYR A 219 -0.29 24.43 11.66
C TYR A 219 0.28 23.38 10.70
N VAL A 220 -0.49 22.34 10.38
CA VAL A 220 -0.08 21.29 9.44
C VAL A 220 0.02 21.83 8.01
N MET A 221 -0.93 22.66 7.57
CA MET A 221 -0.85 23.31 6.26
C MET A 221 0.43 24.13 6.08
N GLY A 222 0.91 24.78 7.16
CA GLY A 222 2.17 25.53 7.18
C GLY A 222 3.44 24.66 7.07
N LYS A 223 3.33 23.33 7.13
CA LYS A 223 4.46 22.38 6.98
C LYS A 223 4.68 21.90 5.55
N GLY A 224 3.81 22.26 4.62
CA GLY A 224 3.94 21.94 3.20
C GLY A 224 2.83 20.99 2.69
N PRO A 225 2.65 20.92 1.35
CA PRO A 225 1.52 20.22 0.74
C PRO A 225 1.55 18.71 0.97
N LYS A 226 2.74 18.10 0.99
CA LYS A 226 2.91 16.65 1.22
C LYS A 226 2.57 16.26 2.67
N VAL A 227 3.11 16.97 3.65
CA VAL A 227 2.79 16.74 5.07
C VAL A 227 1.30 16.95 5.33
N CYS A 228 0.70 17.98 4.73
CA CYS A 228 -0.73 18.23 4.83
C CYS A 228 -1.57 17.11 4.19
N PHE A 229 -1.16 16.62 3.03
CA PHE A 229 -1.83 15.51 2.35
C PHE A 229 -1.72 14.22 3.17
N THR A 230 -0.53 13.85 3.63
CA THR A 230 -0.33 12.67 4.48
C THR A 230 -1.09 12.78 5.80
N TRP A 231 -1.15 13.96 6.40
CA TRP A 231 -1.92 14.19 7.63
C TRP A 231 -3.43 14.06 7.39
N ALA A 232 -3.94 14.55 6.26
CA ALA A 232 -5.38 14.53 5.97
C ALA A 232 -5.87 13.17 5.46
N MET A 233 -5.08 12.50 4.62
CA MET A 233 -5.45 11.28 3.90
C MET A 233 -4.81 10.01 4.47
N GLY A 234 -3.77 10.14 5.30
CA GLY A 234 -3.12 9.02 5.96
C GLY A 234 -3.81 8.61 7.26
N SER A 235 -3.57 7.36 7.67
CA SER A 235 -4.01 6.84 8.97
C SER A 235 -3.43 7.64 10.15
N ASN A 236 -4.01 7.47 11.33
CA ASN A 236 -3.53 8.05 12.58
C ASN A 236 -2.31 7.28 13.12
N PHE A 237 -1.20 7.29 12.38
CA PHE A 237 0.07 6.73 12.81
C PHE A 237 0.84 7.68 13.74
N ASN A 238 1.64 7.12 14.65
CA ASN A 238 2.29 7.84 15.76
C ASN A 238 3.06 9.11 15.35
N THR A 239 3.70 9.10 14.17
CA THR A 239 4.47 10.25 13.68
C THR A 239 3.59 11.50 13.48
N LYS A 240 2.32 11.33 13.10
CA LYS A 240 1.32 12.40 12.94
C LYS A 240 1.12 13.19 14.24
N PHE A 241 1.09 12.50 15.37
CA PHE A 241 0.91 13.06 16.70
C PHE A 241 2.22 13.53 17.35
N ARG A 242 3.34 13.46 16.64
CA ARG A 242 4.63 14.03 17.07
C ARG A 242 4.93 15.38 16.41
N LEU A 243 4.00 15.94 15.65
CA LEU A 243 4.12 17.28 15.06
C LEU A 243 3.97 18.40 16.11
N VAL A 244 3.22 18.14 17.18
CA VAL A 244 2.90 19.03 18.30
C VAL A 244 2.80 18.22 19.60
N GLY A 245 2.71 18.91 20.73
CA GLY A 245 2.40 18.28 22.02
C GLY A 245 3.66 17.89 22.81
N PRO A 246 3.48 17.18 23.94
CA PRO A 246 4.56 16.97 24.91
C PRO A 246 5.75 16.14 24.41
N TRP A 247 5.55 15.37 23.34
CA TRP A 247 6.57 14.50 22.71
C TRP A 247 6.85 14.90 21.27
N LYS A 248 6.73 16.20 20.97
CA LYS A 248 7.04 16.77 19.66
C LYS A 248 8.44 16.36 19.21
N TRP A 249 8.56 15.95 17.95
CA TRP A 249 9.82 15.53 17.34
C TRP A 249 10.04 16.26 16.01
N GLU A 250 11.23 16.86 15.85
CA GLU A 250 11.55 17.69 14.69
C GLU A 250 11.57 16.92 13.36
N GLY A 251 11.94 15.63 13.39
CA GLY A 251 11.95 14.75 12.20
C GLY A 251 10.58 14.21 11.78
N ALA A 252 9.50 14.53 12.49
CA ALA A 252 8.17 13.98 12.21
C ALA A 252 7.64 14.39 10.82
N ALA A 253 7.86 15.64 10.42
CA ALA A 253 7.40 16.15 9.12
C ALA A 253 8.07 15.45 7.94
N GLU A 254 9.40 15.29 7.98
CA GLU A 254 10.17 14.63 6.92
C GLU A 254 9.74 13.18 6.71
N ILE A 255 9.46 12.46 7.80
CA ILE A 255 8.95 11.08 7.72
C ILE A 255 7.55 11.06 7.09
N MET A 256 6.65 11.96 7.50
CA MET A 256 5.32 12.06 6.89
C MET A 256 5.35 12.36 5.39
N GLU A 257 6.41 12.97 4.86
CA GLU A 257 6.56 13.19 3.42
C GLU A 257 6.86 11.92 2.61
N GLY A 258 7.34 10.84 3.24
CA GLY A 258 7.83 9.64 2.55
C GLY A 258 7.40 8.29 3.14
N GLU A 259 6.46 8.28 4.10
CA GLU A 259 5.91 7.05 4.70
C GLU A 259 4.91 6.31 3.79
N LEU A 260 4.37 6.98 2.77
CA LEU A 260 3.28 6.43 1.93
C LEU A 260 3.74 5.80 0.60
N GLU A 261 5.03 5.79 0.27
CA GLU A 261 5.50 5.36 -1.06
C GLU A 261 6.33 4.06 -0.98
N ASP A 262 5.68 2.90 -1.13
CA ASP A 262 6.35 1.59 -1.25
C ASP A 262 6.85 1.33 -2.69
N PHE A 263 6.16 1.85 -3.72
CA PHE A 263 6.57 1.79 -5.12
C PHE A 263 6.75 3.17 -5.78
N LYS A 264 7.78 3.28 -6.64
CA LYS A 264 8.02 4.46 -7.48
C LYS A 264 8.20 4.04 -8.93
N ILE A 265 7.37 4.61 -9.81
CA ILE A 265 7.54 4.51 -11.25
C ILE A 265 8.44 5.65 -11.71
N LEU A 266 9.52 5.31 -12.41
CA LEU A 266 10.52 6.26 -12.90
C LEU A 266 10.84 5.95 -14.36
N GLU A 267 10.90 7.00 -15.18
CA GLU A 267 11.48 6.92 -16.51
C GLU A 267 13.01 6.98 -16.38
N ILE A 268 13.69 5.95 -16.90
CA ILE A 268 15.14 5.84 -16.81
C ILE A 268 15.77 6.48 -18.05
N VAL A 269 16.16 7.74 -17.94
CA VAL A 269 16.90 8.45 -18.98
C VAL A 269 18.41 8.27 -18.74
N PRO A 270 19.24 8.01 -19.76
CA PRO A 270 20.70 7.98 -19.60
C PRO A 270 21.27 9.30 -19.06
N ASN A 271 22.35 9.23 -18.29
CA ASN A 271 23.11 10.38 -17.78
C ASN A 271 22.35 11.32 -16.83
N ILE A 272 21.34 10.82 -16.11
CA ILE A 272 20.66 11.58 -15.05
C ILE A 272 20.95 10.98 -13.67
N THR A 273 20.78 11.79 -12.63
CA THR A 273 20.83 11.30 -11.23
C THR A 273 19.43 10.95 -10.78
N ILE A 274 19.23 9.69 -10.37
CA ILE A 274 17.99 9.20 -9.78
C ILE A 274 18.03 9.47 -8.27
N SER A 275 16.95 10.03 -7.72
CA SER A 275 16.81 10.28 -6.28
C SER A 275 15.65 9.47 -5.72
N LEU A 276 15.94 8.66 -4.70
CA LEU A 276 14.97 7.83 -3.98
C LEU A 276 14.55 8.44 -2.62
N GLY A 277 14.84 9.73 -2.38
CA GLY A 277 14.56 10.40 -1.12
C GLY A 277 15.41 9.84 0.02
N LYS A 278 14.78 9.30 1.08
CA LYS A 278 15.48 8.78 2.28
C LYS A 278 16.51 7.68 1.99
N TYR A 279 16.37 6.98 0.86
CA TYR A 279 17.29 5.91 0.45
C TYR A 279 18.56 6.43 -0.26
N GLY A 280 18.60 7.71 -0.66
CA GLY A 280 19.75 8.32 -1.34
C GLY A 280 19.56 8.47 -2.85
N SER A 281 20.65 8.82 -3.54
CA SER A 281 20.66 9.09 -4.99
C SER A 281 21.82 8.39 -5.67
N PHE A 282 21.66 8.04 -6.95
CA PHE A 282 22.67 7.36 -7.76
C PHE A 282 22.50 7.70 -9.26
N PRO A 283 23.55 7.58 -10.10
CA PRO A 283 23.45 7.79 -11.54
C PRO A 283 22.65 6.70 -12.25
N SER A 284 21.77 7.06 -13.19
CA SER A 284 20.93 6.13 -13.93
C SER A 284 21.71 5.06 -14.69
N ASN A 285 22.89 5.40 -15.22
CA ASN A 285 23.75 4.47 -15.97
C ASN A 285 24.17 3.23 -15.17
N LEU A 286 24.10 3.24 -13.83
CA LEU A 286 24.48 2.08 -13.02
C LEU A 286 23.47 0.93 -13.10
N ILE A 287 22.22 1.20 -13.50
CA ILE A 287 21.15 0.22 -13.60
C ILE A 287 20.74 -0.10 -15.05
N ILE A 288 21.21 0.67 -16.03
CA ILE A 288 20.99 0.39 -17.47
C ILE A 288 21.75 -0.89 -17.85
N ASP A 289 21.15 -1.69 -18.75
CA ASP A 289 21.64 -3.01 -19.19
C ASP A 289 21.83 -4.05 -18.06
N ARG A 290 21.19 -3.82 -16.90
CA ARG A 290 21.12 -4.79 -15.82
C ARG A 290 19.79 -5.54 -15.87
N PRO A 291 19.77 -6.84 -15.54
CA PRO A 291 18.51 -7.56 -15.46
C PRO A 291 17.63 -7.02 -14.32
N TYR A 292 16.32 -7.12 -14.51
CA TYR A 292 15.34 -6.81 -13.48
C TYR A 292 15.43 -7.78 -12.27
N HIS A 293 14.74 -7.42 -11.19
CA HIS A 293 14.67 -8.15 -9.92
C HIS A 293 15.98 -8.20 -9.12
N LEU A 294 17.01 -7.48 -9.55
CA LEU A 294 18.21 -7.27 -8.76
C LEU A 294 17.95 -6.25 -7.65
N THR A 295 18.32 -6.61 -6.42
CA THR A 295 18.33 -5.71 -5.28
C THR A 295 19.70 -5.03 -5.17
N TYR A 296 19.69 -3.71 -5.09
CA TYR A 296 20.87 -2.88 -4.94
C TYR A 296 20.90 -2.25 -3.55
N GLU A 297 22.09 -2.22 -2.95
CA GLU A 297 22.42 -1.45 -1.75
C GLU A 297 23.23 -0.22 -2.19
N ILE A 298 22.76 0.97 -1.78
CA ILE A 298 23.44 2.24 -2.08
C ILE A 298 24.62 2.39 -1.13
N GLN A 299 25.81 2.56 -1.70
CA GLN A 299 27.09 2.70 -0.99
C GLN A 299 27.65 4.11 -1.14
N ASP A 300 28.53 4.48 -0.20
CA ASP A 300 29.16 5.79 -0.17
C ASP A 300 30.09 5.96 -1.38
N LYS A 301 30.26 7.21 -1.78
CA LYS A 301 31.22 7.57 -2.81
C LYS A 301 32.63 7.24 -2.34
N ARG A 302 33.49 6.79 -3.26
CA ARG A 302 34.94 6.70 -3.02
C ARG A 302 35.56 8.09 -3.05
N GLU A 303 36.76 8.23 -2.50
CA GLU A 303 37.47 9.53 -2.46
C GLU A 303 37.64 10.16 -3.86
N ASP A 304 37.72 9.34 -4.91
CA ASP A 304 37.90 9.76 -6.30
C ASP A 304 36.59 9.90 -7.11
N GLU A 305 35.43 9.58 -6.52
CA GLU A 305 34.15 9.53 -7.23
C GLU A 305 33.15 10.59 -6.71
N ASN A 306 32.42 11.24 -7.63
CA ASN A 306 31.40 12.24 -7.28
C ASN A 306 30.00 11.66 -7.07
N PHE A 307 29.84 10.34 -7.16
CA PHE A 307 28.54 9.66 -7.12
C PHE A 307 28.54 8.46 -6.17
N ALA A 308 27.35 8.12 -5.66
CA ALA A 308 27.15 6.93 -4.84
C ALA A 308 27.16 5.65 -5.69
N ARG A 309 27.80 4.59 -5.19
CA ARG A 309 27.89 3.31 -5.90
C ARG A 309 26.70 2.40 -5.56
N LEU A 310 26.47 1.42 -6.41
CA LEU A 310 25.50 0.35 -6.15
C LEU A 310 26.22 -0.99 -5.96
N ARG A 311 25.93 -1.68 -4.86
CA ARG A 311 26.30 -3.08 -4.65
C ARG A 311 25.08 -3.96 -4.90
N MET A 312 25.22 -4.98 -5.73
CA MET A 312 24.20 -6.02 -5.85
C MET A 312 24.18 -6.88 -4.58
N VAL A 313 22.99 -7.09 -4.03
CA VAL A 313 22.78 -7.91 -2.83
C VAL A 313 22.35 -9.31 -3.28
N PRO A 314 23.11 -10.37 -2.96
CA PRO A 314 22.71 -11.74 -3.29
C PRO A 314 21.43 -12.16 -2.57
N ALA A 315 20.63 -13.02 -3.19
CA ALA A 315 19.40 -13.56 -2.59
C ALA A 315 19.65 -14.28 -1.26
N ALA A 316 20.81 -14.91 -1.09
CA ALA A 316 21.21 -15.53 0.18
C ALA A 316 21.33 -14.49 1.31
N GLU A 317 21.96 -13.33 1.06
CA GLU A 317 22.06 -12.24 2.05
C GLU A 317 20.69 -11.63 2.35
N LEU A 318 19.82 -11.52 1.34
CA LEU A 318 18.48 -10.94 1.49
C LEU A 318 17.55 -11.82 2.34
N ASN A 319 17.66 -13.14 2.19
CA ASN A 319 16.79 -14.11 2.85
C ASN A 319 17.41 -14.75 4.11
N ALA A 320 18.69 -14.51 4.42
CA ALA A 320 19.38 -15.09 5.57
C ALA A 320 18.60 -14.92 6.87
N ASP A 321 18.15 -13.70 7.17
CA ASP A 321 17.41 -13.41 8.40
C ASP A 321 15.97 -13.95 8.38
N ALA A 322 15.39 -14.17 7.20
CA ALA A 322 14.07 -14.76 7.06
C ALA A 322 14.10 -16.30 7.23
N LEU A 323 15.22 -16.94 6.87
CA LEU A 323 15.41 -18.39 6.85
C LEU A 323 16.22 -18.96 8.03
N ALA A 324 16.78 -18.10 8.89
CA ALA A 324 17.64 -18.46 10.02
C ALA A 324 17.02 -19.48 11.01
N ASP A 325 15.71 -19.71 10.97
CA ASP A 325 15.01 -20.68 11.83
C ASP A 325 14.94 -22.11 11.26
N THR A 326 15.63 -22.42 10.14
CA THR A 326 15.56 -23.78 9.53
C THR A 326 16.68 -24.74 9.98
N SER A 327 17.74 -24.25 10.61
CA SER A 327 18.88 -25.09 11.04
C SER A 327 18.81 -25.54 12.49
N ALA A 328 18.00 -24.89 13.34
CA ALA A 328 17.91 -25.25 14.75
C ALA A 328 17.14 -26.55 15.02
N ASP A 329 16.22 -26.94 14.12
CA ASP A 329 15.45 -28.19 14.22
C ASP A 329 16.03 -29.35 13.39
N ALA A 330 17.15 -29.12 12.68
CA ALA A 330 17.75 -30.12 11.76
C ALA A 330 19.02 -30.80 12.30
N GLU A 331 19.57 -30.35 13.44
CA GLU A 331 20.79 -30.91 14.05
C GLU A 331 20.53 -31.49 15.47
N GLU A 332 19.40 -32.15 15.68
CA GLU A 332 19.31 -33.21 16.69
C GLU A 332 19.50 -34.57 16.02
N GLY A 333 20.72 -34.81 15.52
CA GLY A 333 21.09 -36.06 14.88
C GLY A 333 22.59 -36.13 14.64
N ASP A 334 23.29 -36.75 15.58
CA ASP A 334 24.65 -37.29 15.45
C ASP A 334 25.73 -36.36 14.88
N ALA A 335 26.36 -35.57 15.75
CA ALA A 335 27.73 -35.13 15.54
C ALA A 335 28.55 -35.41 16.81
N GLU A 336 29.52 -36.31 16.65
CA GLU A 336 30.39 -36.86 17.68
C GLU A 336 31.19 -35.79 18.42
N GLU A 337 31.39 -36.05 19.72
CA GLU A 337 32.22 -35.29 20.64
C GLU A 337 33.70 -35.26 20.20
N GLU A 338 34.12 -34.34 19.33
CA GLU A 338 35.56 -34.08 19.17
C GLU A 338 35.82 -32.69 18.55
N THR A 339 35.81 -31.64 19.39
CA THR A 339 36.74 -30.48 19.36
C THR A 339 36.31 -29.39 20.35
N MET A 340 36.39 -29.67 21.65
CA MET A 340 36.40 -28.60 22.67
C MET A 340 37.83 -28.28 23.08
N ILE A 341 38.41 -27.24 22.50
CA ILE A 341 39.61 -26.60 23.06
C ILE A 341 39.14 -25.79 24.27
N LYS A 342 39.49 -26.24 25.48
CA LYS A 342 39.33 -25.45 26.71
C LYS A 342 40.35 -24.31 26.70
N PRO A 343 39.95 -23.02 26.75
CA PRO A 343 40.90 -21.95 27.01
C PRO A 343 41.22 -21.92 28.50
N SER A 344 42.52 -21.84 28.79
CA SER A 344 43.07 -21.45 30.08
C SER A 344 42.72 -19.99 30.41
N ASP A 345 42.60 -19.71 31.70
CA ASP A 345 42.21 -18.44 32.32
C ASP A 345 42.56 -17.16 31.56
N GLY A 346 41.54 -16.32 31.35
CA GLY A 346 41.66 -14.87 31.53
C GLY A 346 42.18 -14.02 30.37
N GLU A 347 41.56 -14.08 29.19
CA GLU A 347 41.56 -12.96 28.23
C GLU A 347 40.20 -12.85 27.52
N GLU A 348 39.57 -11.67 27.58
CA GLU A 348 38.42 -11.28 26.75
C GLU A 348 38.91 -11.05 25.31
N LEU A 349 38.38 -11.80 24.34
CA LEU A 349 38.61 -11.54 22.92
C LEU A 349 37.28 -11.41 22.18
N THR A 350 37.02 -10.21 21.67
CA THR A 350 36.05 -9.92 20.63
C THR A 350 36.70 -10.16 19.27
N LEU A 351 36.20 -11.15 18.52
CA LEU A 351 36.50 -11.33 17.11
C LEU A 351 35.17 -11.38 16.34
N VAL A 352 34.95 -10.35 15.52
CA VAL A 352 33.89 -10.29 14.52
C VAL A 352 34.52 -10.71 13.19
N ASP A 353 33.99 -11.75 12.56
CA ASP A 353 34.38 -12.10 11.19
C ASP A 353 33.71 -11.12 10.21
N GLU A 354 34.53 -10.33 9.51
CA GLU A 354 34.12 -9.26 8.58
C GLU A 354 33.29 -9.77 7.39
N ALA A 355 33.31 -11.08 7.12
CA ALA A 355 32.57 -11.69 6.02
C ALA A 355 31.16 -12.18 6.40
N SER A 356 30.93 -12.58 7.66
CA SER A 356 29.70 -13.29 8.08
C SER A 356 28.89 -12.55 9.15
N GLY A 357 29.49 -11.62 9.90
CA GLY A 357 28.79 -10.81 10.90
C GLY A 357 28.17 -11.60 12.05
N GLN A 358 28.62 -12.83 12.30
CA GLN A 358 28.09 -13.70 13.35
C GLN A 358 28.83 -13.42 14.67
N VAL A 359 28.09 -13.06 15.72
CA VAL A 359 28.60 -12.74 17.06
C VAL A 359 28.15 -13.85 18.03
N VAL A 360 29.10 -14.47 18.73
CA VAL A 360 28.84 -15.52 19.73
C VAL A 360 29.28 -15.02 21.10
N ILE A 361 28.36 -14.62 21.98
CA ILE A 361 28.65 -14.37 23.41
C ILE A 361 27.50 -14.88 24.29
N ARG A 362 27.86 -15.44 25.47
CA ARG A 362 27.00 -16.01 26.53
C ARG A 362 26.90 -15.12 27.78
N SER A 363 25.67 -14.98 28.30
CA SER A 363 25.15 -15.06 29.68
C SER A 363 25.52 -14.05 30.77
N LYS A 364 24.49 -13.42 31.36
CA LYS A 364 24.06 -13.62 32.77
C LYS A 364 22.64 -13.09 33.00
N GLY A 365 21.80 -13.91 33.62
CA GLY A 365 20.41 -13.59 33.95
C GLY A 365 20.29 -12.72 35.19
N GLU A 366 19.75 -11.52 34.99
CA GLU A 366 18.98 -10.75 35.97
C GLU A 366 17.78 -10.18 35.21
N ALA A 367 16.61 -10.10 35.85
CA ALA A 367 15.41 -9.57 35.23
C ALA A 367 15.57 -8.04 35.03
N ILE A 368 15.76 -7.62 33.79
CA ILE A 368 15.99 -6.21 33.42
C ILE A 368 14.68 -5.53 33.01
N ASP A 369 14.48 -4.32 33.51
CA ASP A 369 13.37 -3.41 33.20
C ASP A 369 13.20 -3.17 31.68
N GLU A 370 11.95 -3.05 31.23
CA GLU A 370 11.56 -3.04 29.81
C GLU A 370 12.10 -1.79 29.07
N SER A 371 12.34 -0.70 29.81
CA SER A 371 12.90 0.56 29.30
C SER A 371 14.43 0.55 29.15
N ALA A 372 15.12 -0.38 29.84
CA ALA A 372 16.58 -0.51 29.87
C ALA A 372 17.12 -1.52 28.82
N ARG A 373 16.24 -2.00 27.93
CA ARG A 373 16.58 -3.02 26.92
C ARG A 373 17.46 -2.52 25.79
N GLN A 374 17.57 -1.21 25.58
CA GLN A 374 18.39 -0.61 24.53
C GLN A 374 19.22 0.54 25.11
N THR A 375 20.54 0.34 25.22
CA THR A 375 21.44 1.32 25.88
C THR A 375 21.89 2.46 24.96
N LEU A 376 21.73 2.32 23.64
CA LEU A 376 22.10 3.33 22.66
C LEU A 376 21.08 4.49 22.64
N THR A 377 21.57 5.72 22.82
CA THR A 377 20.71 6.91 22.85
C THR A 377 20.25 7.34 21.45
N ILE A 378 19.16 8.13 21.39
CA ILE A 378 18.64 8.65 20.12
C ILE A 378 19.66 9.57 19.42
N GLN A 379 20.39 10.38 20.20
CA GLN A 379 21.41 11.29 19.67
C GLN A 379 22.55 10.51 19.02
N GLU A 380 23.05 9.46 19.67
CA GLU A 380 24.07 8.58 19.08
C GLU A 380 23.58 7.88 17.81
N ILE A 381 22.30 7.47 17.76
CA ILE A 381 21.71 6.90 16.55
C ILE A 381 21.70 7.93 15.41
N GLU A 382 21.37 9.18 15.70
CA GLU A 382 21.38 10.27 14.71
C GLU A 382 22.79 10.61 14.23
N GLU A 383 23.78 10.62 15.13
CA GLU A 383 25.18 10.78 14.77
C GLU A 383 25.68 9.63 13.89
N LEU A 384 25.34 8.39 14.22
CA LEU A 384 25.69 7.22 13.41
C LEU A 384 25.03 7.29 12.02
N LYS A 385 23.78 7.76 11.93
CA LYS A 385 23.12 7.99 10.63
C LYS A 385 23.82 9.05 9.78
N LYS A 386 24.47 10.05 10.40
CA LYS A 386 25.20 11.12 9.71
C LYS A 386 26.56 10.66 9.15
N LYS A 387 27.12 9.53 9.62
CA LYS A 387 28.43 9.02 9.21
C LYS A 387 28.49 8.37 7.81
N GLY A 388 27.39 8.29 7.08
CA GLY A 388 27.36 7.79 5.69
C GLY A 388 26.34 6.67 5.44
N THR A 389 26.36 6.10 4.24
CA THR A 389 25.51 4.97 3.83
C THR A 389 26.03 3.63 4.37
N ALA A 390 27.35 3.47 4.57
CA ALA A 390 27.92 2.27 5.21
C ALA A 390 27.53 2.13 6.70
N ALA A 391 27.13 3.23 7.32
CA ALA A 391 26.78 3.28 8.74
C ALA A 391 25.53 2.44 9.11
N GLY A 392 24.70 2.04 8.14
CA GLY A 392 23.50 1.25 8.41
C GLY A 392 23.79 -0.12 9.03
N LYS A 393 24.81 -0.85 8.52
CA LYS A 393 25.20 -2.17 9.02
C LYS A 393 25.87 -2.06 10.40
N GLU A 394 26.79 -1.12 10.55
CA GLU A 394 27.43 -0.82 11.84
C GLU A 394 26.42 -0.39 12.90
N LEU A 395 25.44 0.43 12.53
CA LEU A 395 24.36 0.86 13.40
C LEU A 395 23.51 -0.34 13.86
N ILE A 396 23.17 -1.27 12.96
CA ILE A 396 22.43 -2.48 13.32
C ILE A 396 23.24 -3.36 14.26
N ALA A 397 24.53 -3.60 13.96
CA ALA A 397 25.41 -4.36 14.82
C ALA A 397 25.53 -3.74 16.21
N LYS A 398 25.75 -2.42 16.27
CA LYS A 398 25.81 -1.68 17.53
C LYS A 398 24.49 -1.77 18.30
N LEU A 399 23.34 -1.63 17.62
CA LEU A 399 22.00 -1.75 18.22
C LEU A 399 21.69 -3.16 18.75
N LEU A 400 22.26 -4.21 18.14
CA LEU A 400 22.14 -5.59 18.62
C LEU A 400 23.03 -5.82 19.85
N LEU A 401 24.27 -5.32 19.82
CA LEU A 401 25.22 -5.41 20.95
C LEU A 401 24.75 -4.61 22.17
N SER A 402 24.12 -3.46 21.96
CA SER A 402 23.61 -2.58 23.02
C SER A 402 22.26 -3.03 23.59
N HIS A 403 21.72 -4.18 23.13
CA HIS A 403 20.44 -4.69 23.57
C HIS A 403 20.60 -5.68 24.73
N THR A 404 20.32 -5.24 25.96
CA THR A 404 20.61 -5.99 27.20
C THR A 404 19.81 -7.29 27.35
N ALA A 405 18.57 -7.33 26.88
CA ALA A 405 17.70 -8.51 26.94
C ALA A 405 17.57 -9.23 25.58
N ILE A 406 18.60 -9.20 24.74
CA ILE A 406 18.50 -9.82 23.41
C ILE A 406 18.49 -11.35 23.49
N GLU A 407 19.10 -11.91 24.53
CA GLU A 407 19.11 -13.35 24.81
C GLU A 407 17.74 -13.89 25.27
N GLU A 408 16.86 -13.03 25.82
CA GLU A 408 15.48 -13.41 26.19
C GLU A 408 14.56 -13.59 24.97
N LYS A 409 15.00 -13.14 23.80
CA LYS A 409 14.23 -13.22 22.56
C LYS A 409 14.34 -14.61 21.97
N THR A 410 13.18 -15.18 21.62
CA THR A 410 13.13 -16.35 20.74
C THR A 410 13.83 -16.04 19.42
N ALA A 411 14.38 -17.06 18.76
CA ALA A 411 15.00 -16.92 17.44
C ALA A 411 14.09 -16.17 16.45
N TYR A 412 12.78 -16.48 16.46
CA TYR A 412 11.75 -15.77 15.69
C TYR A 412 11.69 -14.26 15.98
N SER A 413 11.68 -13.88 17.26
CA SER A 413 11.57 -12.48 17.67
C SER A 413 12.87 -11.70 17.40
N LEU A 414 14.02 -12.38 17.45
CA LEU A 414 15.33 -11.84 17.06
C LEU A 414 15.41 -11.62 15.54
N ALA A 415 15.03 -12.61 14.74
CA ALA A 415 14.95 -12.50 13.28
C ALA A 415 14.01 -11.36 12.85
N LYS A 416 12.82 -11.29 13.44
CA LYS A 416 11.86 -10.19 13.22
C LYS A 416 12.46 -8.83 13.60
N TYR A 417 13.17 -8.75 14.72
CA TYR A 417 13.83 -7.53 15.16
C TYR A 417 14.91 -7.10 14.17
N LYS A 418 15.77 -8.02 13.74
CA LYS A 418 16.85 -7.77 12.77
C LYS A 418 16.29 -7.31 11.42
N LEU A 419 15.28 -7.99 10.88
CA LEU A 419 14.59 -7.59 9.65
C LEU A 419 14.02 -6.16 9.74
N LEU A 420 13.42 -5.79 10.86
CA LEU A 420 12.87 -4.46 11.06
C LEU A 420 13.96 -3.37 11.13
N LYS A 421 15.11 -3.66 11.75
CA LYS A 421 16.26 -2.73 11.77
C LYS A 421 16.91 -2.65 10.39
N THR A 422 17.04 -3.77 9.69
CA THR A 422 17.52 -3.86 8.31
C THR A 422 16.66 -3.01 7.38
N LYS A 423 15.34 -3.17 7.39
CA LYS A 423 14.41 -2.37 6.57
C LYS A 423 14.50 -0.87 6.87
N LYS A 424 14.77 -0.51 8.13
CA LYS A 424 14.83 0.89 8.58
C LYS A 424 16.14 1.60 8.23
N TYR A 425 17.28 0.90 8.37
CA TYR A 425 18.60 1.54 8.32
C TYR A 425 19.42 1.18 7.10
N ILE A 426 19.14 0.05 6.44
CA ILE A 426 19.83 -0.31 5.21
C ILE A 426 19.09 0.30 4.02
N ARG A 427 19.84 0.99 3.16
CA ARG A 427 19.32 1.66 1.97
C ARG A 427 19.35 0.71 0.78
N ARG A 428 18.29 -0.09 0.65
CA ARG A 428 18.12 -1.06 -0.45
C ARG A 428 16.92 -0.69 -1.32
N PHE A 429 17.04 -0.98 -2.61
CA PHE A 429 15.92 -0.91 -3.56
C PHE A 429 16.04 -2.06 -4.57
N THR A 430 14.92 -2.43 -5.18
CA THR A 430 14.87 -3.45 -6.25
C THR A 430 14.28 -2.82 -7.49
N VAL A 431 14.92 -3.04 -8.64
CA VAL A 431 14.40 -2.58 -9.93
C VAL A 431 13.47 -3.68 -10.47
N LEU A 432 12.21 -3.33 -10.73
CA LEU A 432 11.20 -4.24 -11.26
C LEU A 432 10.81 -3.82 -12.67
N PRO A 433 10.41 -4.76 -13.55
CA PRO A 433 9.81 -4.39 -14.83
C PRO A 433 8.45 -3.74 -14.56
N LEU A 434 8.05 -2.78 -15.41
CA LEU A 434 6.71 -2.23 -15.36
C LEU A 434 5.78 -3.08 -16.23
N ASP A 435 5.06 -3.99 -15.60
CA ASP A 435 4.01 -4.79 -16.23
C ASP A 435 2.62 -4.22 -15.89
N VAL A 436 1.58 -4.69 -16.59
CA VAL A 436 0.20 -4.23 -16.35
C VAL A 436 -0.26 -4.54 -14.92
N PRO A 437 -0.01 -5.73 -14.34
CA PRO A 437 -0.37 -6.02 -12.95
C PRO A 437 0.31 -5.13 -11.90
N LEU A 438 1.57 -4.75 -12.08
CA LEU A 438 2.29 -3.84 -11.18
C LEU A 438 1.77 -2.41 -11.32
N LEU A 439 1.49 -1.96 -12.56
CA LEU A 439 0.86 -0.66 -12.78
C LEU A 439 -0.53 -0.58 -12.13
N ALA A 440 -1.35 -1.63 -12.29
CA ALA A 440 -2.64 -1.76 -11.65
C ALA A 440 -2.51 -1.74 -10.12
N GLN A 441 -1.58 -2.51 -9.56
CA GLN A 441 -1.32 -2.53 -8.13
C GLN A 441 -0.87 -1.15 -7.61
N TRP A 442 0.04 -0.47 -8.31
CA TRP A 442 0.50 0.87 -7.93
C TRP A 442 -0.62 1.92 -7.99
N MET A 443 -1.46 1.87 -9.04
CA MET A 443 -2.64 2.72 -9.15
C MET A 443 -3.63 2.45 -7.99
N LEU A 444 -3.84 1.19 -7.66
CA LEU A 444 -4.75 0.74 -6.60
C LEU A 444 -4.24 1.07 -5.20
N GLU A 445 -2.96 0.82 -4.90
CA GLU A 445 -2.38 0.90 -3.55
C GLU A 445 -1.85 2.32 -3.24
N ASP A 446 -1.06 2.91 -4.15
CA ASP A 446 -0.22 4.08 -3.85
C ASP A 446 -0.70 5.39 -4.51
N LYS A 447 -1.35 5.33 -5.69
CA LYS A 447 -1.74 6.54 -6.44
C LYS A 447 -3.21 6.92 -6.25
N ASP A 448 -4.10 6.37 -7.08
CA ASP A 448 -5.51 6.77 -7.16
C ASP A 448 -6.36 5.61 -7.68
N ALA A 449 -6.93 4.85 -6.75
CA ALA A 449 -7.76 3.69 -7.05
C ALA A 449 -9.04 4.06 -7.81
N SER A 450 -9.58 5.27 -7.60
CA SER A 450 -10.85 5.69 -8.20
C SER A 450 -10.75 5.83 -9.73
N LYS A 451 -9.58 6.24 -10.24
CA LYS A 451 -9.30 6.37 -11.68
C LYS A 451 -9.34 5.05 -12.45
N ILE A 452 -9.13 3.94 -11.76
CA ILE A 452 -9.18 2.59 -12.33
C ILE A 452 -10.43 1.84 -11.87
N MET A 453 -11.45 2.56 -11.37
CA MET A 453 -12.70 1.98 -10.83
C MET A 453 -12.45 0.91 -9.75
N GLU A 454 -11.39 1.10 -8.95
CA GLU A 454 -10.90 0.18 -7.92
C GLU A 454 -10.69 -1.26 -8.45
N MET A 455 -10.41 -1.41 -9.76
CA MET A 455 -10.22 -2.71 -10.40
C MET A 455 -8.98 -3.41 -9.85
N ARG A 456 -9.19 -4.63 -9.35
CA ARG A 456 -8.13 -5.49 -8.82
C ARG A 456 -7.53 -6.37 -9.91
N ASN A 457 -6.31 -6.86 -9.70
CA ASN A 457 -5.56 -7.65 -10.68
C ASN A 457 -6.32 -8.92 -11.10
N GLU A 458 -6.95 -9.61 -10.15
CA GLU A 458 -7.78 -10.79 -10.42
C GLU A 458 -9.00 -10.45 -11.28
N SER A 459 -9.65 -9.32 -11.02
CA SER A 459 -10.84 -8.88 -11.77
C SER A 459 -10.45 -8.47 -13.18
N MET A 460 -9.38 -7.69 -13.34
CA MET A 460 -8.79 -7.31 -14.63
C MET A 460 -8.44 -8.55 -15.47
N ALA A 461 -7.79 -9.55 -14.85
CA ALA A 461 -7.45 -10.80 -15.53
C ALA A 461 -8.69 -11.60 -15.93
N LEU A 462 -9.69 -11.68 -15.04
CA LEU A 462 -10.93 -12.39 -15.31
C LEU A 462 -11.75 -11.75 -16.44
N VAL A 463 -11.80 -10.42 -16.54
CA VAL A 463 -12.47 -9.75 -17.67
C VAL A 463 -11.84 -10.17 -18.99
N GLY A 464 -10.50 -10.16 -19.08
CA GLY A 464 -9.80 -10.60 -20.29
C GLY A 464 -10.03 -12.08 -20.63
N CYS A 465 -10.04 -12.95 -19.62
CA CYS A 465 -10.33 -14.38 -19.81
C CYS A 465 -11.79 -14.63 -20.23
N TRP A 466 -12.75 -13.98 -19.58
CA TRP A 466 -14.17 -14.18 -19.87
C TRP A 466 -14.60 -13.54 -21.18
N ALA A 467 -13.95 -12.46 -21.63
CA ALA A 467 -14.13 -11.90 -22.98
C ALA A 467 -13.35 -12.68 -24.06
N ASP A 468 -12.68 -13.79 -23.68
CA ASP A 468 -11.86 -14.64 -24.55
C ASP A 468 -10.84 -13.84 -25.38
N VAL A 469 -10.15 -12.89 -24.73
CA VAL A 469 -9.14 -12.06 -25.40
C VAL A 469 -7.83 -12.83 -25.49
N HIS A 470 -7.36 -13.07 -26.71
CA HIS A 470 -6.15 -13.84 -26.99
C HIS A 470 -5.51 -13.42 -28.32
N TYR A 471 -4.25 -13.81 -28.55
CA TYR A 471 -3.63 -13.66 -29.86
C TYR A 471 -4.13 -14.72 -30.83
N VAL A 472 -4.66 -14.29 -31.98
CA VAL A 472 -5.04 -15.19 -33.09
C VAL A 472 -3.90 -15.23 -34.10
N ALA A 473 -3.23 -16.38 -34.19
CA ALA A 473 -2.16 -16.62 -35.15
C ALA A 473 -2.71 -16.75 -36.58
N PRO A 474 -1.97 -16.30 -37.61
CA PRO A 474 -2.35 -16.55 -39.00
C PRO A 474 -2.24 -18.06 -39.30
N HIS A 475 -3.32 -18.69 -39.73
CA HIS A 475 -3.28 -20.05 -40.28
C HIS A 475 -2.57 -20.06 -41.64
N LEU A 476 -1.69 -21.04 -41.87
CA LEU A 476 -0.90 -21.19 -43.10
C LEU A 476 -1.77 -21.47 -44.35
N ASP A 477 -2.98 -22.00 -44.17
CA ASP A 477 -3.85 -22.46 -45.26
C ASP A 477 -5.04 -21.51 -45.56
N ASP A 478 -5.26 -20.46 -44.76
CA ASP A 478 -6.36 -19.51 -44.96
C ASP A 478 -5.93 -18.32 -45.82
N ALA A 479 -5.84 -18.56 -47.13
CA ALA A 479 -5.73 -17.50 -48.13
C ALA A 479 -7.06 -16.73 -48.35
N GLY A 480 -8.07 -16.92 -47.49
CA GLY A 480 -9.40 -16.32 -47.67
C GLY A 480 -10.29 -16.18 -46.43
N ASP A 481 -9.92 -16.70 -45.25
CA ASP A 481 -10.67 -16.42 -44.01
C ASP A 481 -10.12 -15.16 -43.33
N GLU A 482 -10.86 -14.05 -43.47
CA GLU A 482 -10.55 -12.75 -42.89
C GLU A 482 -10.91 -12.65 -41.40
N SER A 483 -11.35 -13.74 -40.76
CA SER A 483 -11.67 -13.77 -39.32
C SER A 483 -10.41 -13.70 -38.45
N GLY A 484 -9.90 -12.49 -38.27
CA GLY A 484 -8.93 -12.17 -37.22
C GLY A 484 -9.63 -11.84 -35.90
N GLY A 485 -8.99 -12.17 -34.77
CA GLY A 485 -9.50 -11.78 -33.46
C GLY A 485 -9.78 -10.27 -33.38
N ARG A 486 -11.03 -9.89 -33.15
CA ARG A 486 -11.46 -8.49 -33.09
C ARG A 486 -12.35 -8.28 -31.87
N TRP A 487 -11.92 -7.44 -30.94
CA TRP A 487 -12.66 -7.21 -29.69
C TRP A 487 -13.18 -5.78 -29.61
N LEU A 488 -14.39 -5.68 -29.06
CA LEU A 488 -15.02 -4.41 -28.71
C LEU A 488 -14.73 -4.12 -27.24
N VAL A 489 -14.21 -2.93 -26.96
CA VAL A 489 -13.78 -2.54 -25.62
C VAL A 489 -14.42 -1.22 -25.24
N ILE A 490 -14.94 -1.12 -24.02
CA ILE A 490 -15.35 0.14 -23.41
C ILE A 490 -14.52 0.29 -22.14
N ASP A 491 -13.67 1.31 -22.09
CA ASP A 491 -12.66 1.47 -21.03
C ASP A 491 -12.63 2.90 -20.52
N ASP A 492 -13.15 3.10 -19.30
CA ASP A 492 -13.06 4.35 -18.54
C ASP A 492 -12.04 4.25 -17.37
N THR A 493 -11.19 3.22 -17.37
CA THR A 493 -10.12 3.00 -16.37
C THR A 493 -8.83 3.74 -16.72
N GLY A 494 -8.88 4.71 -17.63
CA GLY A 494 -7.71 5.45 -18.10
C GLY A 494 -6.81 4.68 -19.06
N GLY A 495 -7.29 3.55 -19.62
CA GLY A 495 -6.53 2.65 -20.48
C GLY A 495 -5.98 1.41 -19.78
N LEU A 496 -6.32 1.16 -18.50
CA LEU A 496 -5.79 -0.01 -17.78
C LEU A 496 -6.34 -1.32 -18.35
N LEU A 497 -7.65 -1.40 -18.56
CA LEU A 497 -8.28 -2.56 -19.19
C LEU A 497 -7.69 -2.75 -20.60
N THR A 498 -7.60 -1.69 -21.39
CA THR A 498 -7.02 -1.71 -22.74
C THR A 498 -5.59 -2.26 -22.73
N ALA A 499 -4.74 -1.82 -21.79
CA ALA A 499 -3.38 -2.33 -21.64
C ALA A 499 -3.37 -3.84 -21.35
N SER A 500 -4.19 -4.30 -20.40
CA SER A 500 -4.31 -5.73 -20.07
C SER A 500 -4.75 -6.59 -21.27
N LEU A 501 -5.70 -6.10 -22.07
CA LEU A 501 -6.16 -6.79 -23.26
C LEU A 501 -5.09 -6.81 -24.36
N ALA A 502 -4.42 -5.69 -24.58
CA ALA A 502 -3.32 -5.57 -25.53
C ALA A 502 -2.13 -6.48 -25.19
N GLU A 503 -1.81 -6.62 -23.90
CA GLU A 503 -0.75 -7.50 -23.40
C GLU A 503 -1.05 -8.96 -23.74
N ARG A 504 -2.29 -9.41 -23.49
CA ARG A 504 -2.77 -10.76 -23.83
C ARG A 504 -2.75 -11.06 -25.32
N MET A 505 -2.94 -10.03 -26.14
CA MET A 505 -2.87 -10.10 -27.59
C MET A 505 -1.44 -9.95 -28.14
N GLY A 506 -0.43 -9.71 -27.29
CA GLY A 506 0.95 -9.52 -27.73
C GLY A 506 1.17 -8.23 -28.55
N ILE A 507 0.33 -7.22 -28.36
CA ILE A 507 0.38 -5.94 -29.10
C ILE A 507 0.63 -4.72 -28.20
N LEU A 508 0.90 -4.94 -26.90
CA LEU A 508 1.21 -3.86 -25.95
C LEU A 508 2.67 -3.39 -26.01
N HIS A 509 3.61 -4.28 -26.32
CA HIS A 509 5.04 -3.97 -26.33
C HIS A 509 5.60 -4.03 -27.75
N GLU A 510 6.59 -3.19 -28.03
CA GLU A 510 7.36 -3.27 -29.28
C GLU A 510 8.21 -4.54 -29.30
N ASN A 511 8.19 -5.27 -30.42
CA ASN A 511 9.08 -6.42 -30.57
C ASN A 511 10.49 -5.92 -30.91
N PRO A 512 11.53 -6.37 -30.18
CA PRO A 512 12.90 -6.00 -30.48
C PRO A 512 13.32 -6.44 -31.90
N ASP A 513 12.83 -7.57 -32.40
CA ASP A 513 13.12 -8.08 -33.74
C ASP A 513 12.57 -7.17 -34.87
N ASP A 514 11.49 -6.43 -34.61
CA ASP A 514 10.93 -5.46 -35.58
C ASP A 514 11.78 -4.17 -35.65
N SER A 515 12.60 -3.91 -34.63
CA SER A 515 13.51 -2.75 -34.55
C SER A 515 14.87 -2.98 -35.25
N GLU A 516 15.22 -4.23 -35.59
CA GLU A 516 16.44 -4.60 -36.32
C GLU A 516 16.33 -4.43 -37.86
N GLN A 517 15.29 -3.79 -38.37
CA GLN A 517 15.32 -3.31 -39.75
C GLN A 517 16.36 -2.18 -39.85
N PRO A 518 17.31 -2.23 -40.80
CA PRO A 518 18.52 -1.42 -40.75
C PRO A 518 18.18 0.07 -40.71
N GLN A 519 18.50 0.72 -39.58
CA GLN A 519 18.72 2.14 -39.51
C GLN A 519 19.95 2.44 -40.38
N GLU A 520 19.75 2.82 -41.64
CA GLU A 520 20.81 3.46 -42.41
C GLU A 520 21.23 4.72 -41.65
N GLU A 521 22.50 4.75 -41.23
CA GLU A 521 23.15 5.83 -40.50
C GLU A 521 22.76 7.20 -41.07
N ILE A 522 22.12 8.04 -40.24
CA ILE A 522 21.99 9.47 -40.54
C ILE A 522 23.40 10.05 -40.32
N PRO A 523 24.07 10.61 -41.36
CA PRO A 523 25.40 11.18 -41.14
C PRO A 523 25.28 12.38 -40.22
N GLU A 524 26.03 12.37 -39.12
CA GLU A 524 26.27 13.54 -38.29
C GLU A 524 26.80 14.67 -39.18
N VAL A 525 26.06 15.78 -39.25
CA VAL A 525 26.53 17.00 -39.91
C VAL A 525 27.59 17.63 -39.03
N GLN A 526 28.86 17.26 -39.27
CA GLN A 526 29.99 18.09 -38.89
C GLN A 526 30.02 19.31 -39.82
N ALA A 527 29.88 20.48 -39.21
CA ALA A 527 30.09 21.75 -39.86
C ALA A 527 31.59 21.95 -40.09
N GLU A 528 32.06 21.86 -41.34
CA GLU A 528 33.27 22.54 -41.78
C GLU A 528 33.30 22.70 -43.31
N ALA A 529 34.00 23.75 -43.74
CA ALA A 529 33.85 24.41 -45.03
C ALA A 529 34.60 23.75 -46.19
N ALA A 530 34.06 23.99 -47.40
CA ALA A 530 34.75 24.30 -48.66
C ALA A 530 34.63 23.34 -49.86
N SER A 531 34.47 24.01 -51.01
CA SER A 531 34.72 23.66 -52.41
C SER A 531 33.64 22.93 -53.23
N GLU A 532 33.12 23.69 -54.20
CA GLU A 532 32.47 23.23 -55.42
C GLU A 532 33.46 22.40 -56.26
N GLU A 533 33.07 21.20 -56.67
CA GLU A 533 32.94 20.80 -58.08
C GLU A 533 32.77 19.28 -58.22
N THR A 534 31.87 18.89 -59.13
CA THR A 534 31.70 17.56 -59.76
C THR A 534 31.37 16.35 -58.88
N LYS A 535 30.14 15.83 -59.00
CA LYS A 535 29.86 14.44 -59.41
C LYS A 535 28.37 14.18 -59.63
N SER A 536 28.08 13.62 -60.80
CA SER A 536 26.83 12.96 -61.16
C SER A 536 26.77 11.59 -60.46
N GLU A 537 26.02 11.44 -59.38
CA GLU A 537 25.64 10.13 -58.84
C GLU A 537 24.16 10.11 -58.44
N ALA A 538 23.54 8.98 -58.74
CA ALA A 538 22.10 8.76 -58.72
C ALA A 538 21.50 9.07 -57.32
N ARG A 539 20.47 9.91 -57.30
CA ARG A 539 19.66 10.14 -56.10
C ARG A 539 19.05 8.81 -55.64
N PRO A 540 19.12 8.45 -54.35
CA PRO A 540 18.41 7.28 -53.84
C PRO A 540 16.92 7.45 -54.18
N ALA A 541 16.31 6.37 -54.67
CA ALA A 541 14.90 6.36 -55.02
C ALA A 541 14.09 6.81 -53.79
N LYS A 542 13.50 8.01 -53.85
CA LYS A 542 12.58 8.50 -52.82
C LYS A 542 11.54 7.40 -52.59
N ARG A 543 11.51 6.82 -51.38
CA ARG A 543 10.44 5.91 -50.95
C ARG A 543 9.12 6.55 -51.38
N ARG A 544 8.34 5.83 -52.20
CA ARG A 544 6.99 6.27 -52.60
C ARG A 544 6.24 6.53 -51.29
N ARG A 545 5.71 7.74 -51.15
CA ARG A 545 4.83 8.04 -50.02
C ARG A 545 3.58 7.16 -50.18
N PRO A 546 3.16 6.42 -49.14
CA PRO A 546 1.88 5.71 -49.15
C PRO A 546 0.76 6.67 -49.55
N ASP A 547 -0.29 6.15 -50.19
CA ASP A 547 -1.47 6.97 -50.48
C ASP A 547 -2.09 7.45 -49.17
N ASP A 548 -2.64 8.67 -49.11
CA ASP A 548 -3.30 9.18 -47.90
C ASP A 548 -4.53 8.35 -47.53
N LEU A 549 -5.07 7.59 -48.49
CA LEU A 549 -6.20 6.69 -48.32
C LEU A 549 -5.79 5.26 -47.93
N GLU A 550 -4.50 4.92 -47.97
CA GLU A 550 -4.00 3.67 -47.43
C GLU A 550 -4.01 3.73 -45.91
N LEU A 551 -4.73 2.78 -45.31
CA LEU A 551 -4.95 2.77 -43.87
C LEU A 551 -3.92 1.88 -43.17
N PRO A 552 -3.28 2.35 -42.10
CA PRO A 552 -2.24 1.59 -41.40
C PRO A 552 -2.81 0.54 -40.43
N PHE A 553 -4.06 0.09 -40.63
CA PHE A 553 -4.71 -0.82 -39.69
C PHE A 553 -4.38 -2.27 -39.98
N ALA A 554 -4.08 -3.01 -38.92
CA ALA A 554 -3.94 -4.45 -38.99
C ALA A 554 -5.30 -5.10 -39.31
N LYS A 555 -5.28 -6.17 -40.10
CA LYS A 555 -6.50 -6.93 -40.45
C LYS A 555 -6.97 -7.87 -39.33
N ARG A 556 -6.08 -8.22 -38.40
CA ARG A 556 -6.30 -9.21 -37.35
C ARG A 556 -5.77 -8.69 -36.01
N ASN A 557 -6.24 -9.27 -34.91
CA ASN A 557 -5.86 -8.89 -33.54
C ASN A 557 -6.07 -7.40 -33.29
N THR A 558 -7.31 -6.94 -33.48
CA THR A 558 -7.66 -5.52 -33.33
C THR A 558 -8.53 -5.26 -32.11
N LEU A 559 -8.31 -4.11 -31.48
CA LEU A 559 -9.10 -3.57 -30.38
C LEU A 559 -9.85 -2.34 -30.87
N THR A 560 -11.17 -2.35 -30.78
CA THR A 560 -12.00 -1.16 -31.05
C THR A 560 -12.52 -0.61 -29.75
N ILE A 561 -12.08 0.60 -29.38
CA ILE A 561 -12.41 1.27 -28.13
C ILE A 561 -13.56 2.24 -28.36
N LEU A 562 -14.66 2.00 -27.67
CA LEU A 562 -15.80 2.89 -27.56
C LEU A 562 -15.61 3.82 -26.35
N HIS A 563 -15.74 5.13 -26.57
CA HIS A 563 -15.60 6.13 -25.53
C HIS A 563 -16.68 7.21 -25.59
N HIS A 564 -16.94 7.87 -24.46
CA HIS A 564 -17.99 8.89 -24.36
C HIS A 564 -17.52 10.32 -24.63
N ASN A 565 -16.23 10.60 -24.49
CA ASN A 565 -15.65 11.92 -24.73
C ASN A 565 -15.31 12.13 -26.22
N THR A 566 -14.87 13.33 -26.60
CA THR A 566 -14.35 13.61 -27.95
C THR A 566 -13.08 12.81 -28.27
N GLN A 567 -12.27 12.51 -27.26
CA GLN A 567 -11.08 11.67 -27.35
C GLN A 567 -11.11 10.58 -26.27
N PRO A 568 -10.57 9.39 -26.53
CA PRO A 568 -10.51 8.33 -25.53
C PRO A 568 -9.54 8.70 -24.40
N ASN A 569 -9.88 8.36 -23.16
CA ASN A 569 -9.01 8.57 -22.01
C ASN A 569 -8.06 7.38 -21.81
N LEU A 570 -6.89 7.40 -22.45
CA LEU A 570 -5.91 6.31 -22.45
C LEU A 570 -4.56 6.71 -21.86
N PHE A 571 -4.57 7.60 -20.85
CA PHE A 571 -3.33 8.18 -20.30
C PHE A 571 -2.37 7.13 -19.69
N LEU A 572 -2.88 5.98 -19.25
CA LEU A 572 -2.06 4.92 -18.68
C LEU A 572 -1.19 4.22 -19.74
N LEU A 573 -1.56 4.27 -21.02
CA LEU A 573 -0.75 3.67 -22.09
C LEU A 573 0.59 4.38 -22.30
N ARG A 574 0.73 5.62 -21.79
CA ARG A 574 2.01 6.35 -21.80
C ARG A 574 3.09 5.65 -20.98
N TYR A 575 2.70 4.89 -19.95
CA TYR A 575 3.63 4.07 -19.17
C TYR A 575 4.21 2.90 -19.99
N PHE A 576 3.60 2.57 -21.13
CA PHE A 576 4.05 1.55 -22.08
C PHE A 576 4.55 2.19 -23.39
N ASN A 577 5.06 3.42 -23.33
CA ASN A 577 5.60 4.16 -24.48
C ASN A 577 4.62 4.44 -25.63
N PHE A 578 3.31 4.38 -25.37
CA PHE A 578 2.28 4.71 -26.36
C PHE A 578 1.60 6.03 -26.04
N ASP A 579 1.71 7.02 -26.94
CA ASP A 579 0.94 8.25 -26.85
C ASP A 579 -0.25 8.23 -27.81
N SER A 580 -1.46 8.13 -27.24
CA SER A 580 -2.70 8.13 -28.01
C SER A 580 -3.03 9.50 -28.64
N THR A 581 -2.31 10.57 -28.27
CA THR A 581 -2.57 11.92 -28.77
C THR A 581 -1.82 12.26 -30.06
N ASP A 582 -0.80 11.48 -30.42
CA ASP A 582 -0.04 11.65 -31.66
C ASP A 582 -0.77 10.96 -32.84
N PRO A 583 -1.35 11.71 -33.79
CA PRO A 583 -2.09 11.13 -34.91
C PRO A 583 -1.19 10.57 -36.02
N ASP A 584 0.08 11.00 -36.09
CA ASP A 584 1.03 10.65 -37.15
C ASP A 584 2.42 10.39 -36.52
N PRO A 585 2.59 9.32 -35.72
CA PRO A 585 3.87 8.99 -35.09
C PRO A 585 5.01 8.78 -36.09
N HIS A 586 6.25 8.84 -35.63
CA HIS A 586 7.42 8.52 -36.45
C HIS A 586 7.74 7.02 -36.36
N PRO A 587 8.11 6.35 -37.48
CA PRO A 587 8.58 4.97 -37.42
C PRO A 587 9.87 4.82 -36.58
N PRO A 588 10.08 3.68 -35.89
CA PRO A 588 9.20 2.52 -35.79
C PRO A 588 7.92 2.83 -35.01
N TYR A 589 6.78 2.28 -35.47
CA TYR A 589 5.49 2.53 -34.85
C TYR A 589 5.22 1.54 -33.73
N HIS A 590 4.70 2.03 -32.61
CA HIS A 590 4.14 1.17 -31.58
C HIS A 590 3.00 0.28 -32.15
N PRO A 591 2.92 -1.03 -31.86
CA PRO A 591 1.93 -1.94 -32.46
C PRO A 591 0.47 -1.51 -32.25
N LEU A 592 0.16 -0.88 -31.12
CA LEU A 592 -1.16 -0.29 -30.87
C LEU A 592 -1.59 0.73 -31.93
N PHE A 593 -0.68 1.40 -32.64
CA PHE A 593 -1.04 2.36 -33.68
C PHE A 593 -1.85 1.72 -34.83
N SER A 594 -1.49 0.49 -35.21
CA SER A 594 -2.15 -0.29 -36.26
C SER A 594 -3.27 -1.18 -35.74
N ASN A 595 -3.16 -1.64 -34.49
CA ASN A 595 -4.08 -2.63 -33.93
C ASN A 595 -5.20 -2.03 -33.07
N MET A 596 -5.09 -0.76 -32.67
CA MET A 596 -6.08 -0.06 -31.86
C MET A 596 -6.85 0.97 -32.68
N MET A 597 -8.18 0.85 -32.64
CA MET A 597 -9.13 1.79 -33.22
C MET A 597 -9.93 2.43 -32.09
N SER A 598 -10.24 3.72 -32.18
CA SER A 598 -11.04 4.42 -31.19
C SER A 598 -12.18 5.17 -31.86
N LEU A 599 -13.39 5.10 -31.30
CA LEU A 599 -14.57 5.79 -31.82
C LEU A 599 -15.50 6.24 -30.68
N SER A 600 -16.14 7.39 -30.85
CA SER A 600 -17.08 7.93 -29.86
C SER A 600 -18.48 7.34 -30.01
N TRP A 601 -19.27 7.32 -28.94
CA TRP A 601 -20.69 6.92 -29.01
C TRP A 601 -21.48 7.72 -30.06
N LEU A 602 -21.16 9.01 -30.24
CA LEU A 602 -21.75 9.85 -31.30
C LEU A 602 -21.46 9.26 -32.69
N GLN A 603 -20.20 8.93 -32.96
CA GLN A 603 -19.79 8.35 -34.25
C GLN A 603 -20.38 6.97 -34.50
N LEU A 604 -20.64 6.17 -33.46
CA LEU A 604 -21.30 4.88 -33.60
C LEU A 604 -22.79 5.02 -33.94
N LEU A 605 -23.50 5.84 -33.17
CA LEU A 605 -24.96 5.94 -33.21
C LEU A 605 -25.43 6.87 -34.33
N ASN A 606 -24.87 8.07 -34.40
CA ASN A 606 -25.24 9.15 -35.32
C ASN A 606 -24.01 9.66 -36.10
N PRO A 607 -23.40 8.85 -37.00
CA PRO A 607 -22.21 9.28 -37.74
C PRO A 607 -22.45 10.49 -38.65
N GLU A 608 -23.70 10.75 -39.04
CA GLU A 608 -24.10 11.92 -39.84
C GLU A 608 -23.91 13.24 -39.07
N GLU A 609 -23.83 13.21 -37.74
CA GLU A 609 -23.57 14.39 -36.92
C GLU A 609 -22.07 14.68 -36.75
N ASP A 610 -21.18 13.75 -37.15
CA ASP A 610 -19.74 13.99 -37.09
C ASP A 610 -19.29 14.87 -38.26
N ILE A 611 -18.77 16.05 -37.91
CA ILE A 611 -18.21 17.04 -38.85
C ILE A 611 -17.09 16.41 -39.68
N THR A 612 -16.31 15.51 -39.07
CA THR A 612 -15.17 14.87 -39.75
C THR A 612 -15.64 14.01 -40.91
N LEU A 613 -16.75 13.28 -40.77
CA LEU A 613 -17.26 12.39 -41.82
C LEU A 613 -18.02 13.17 -42.90
N THR A 614 -18.84 14.16 -42.50
CA THR A 614 -19.71 14.94 -43.38
C THR A 614 -18.98 15.94 -44.28
N SER A 615 -17.73 16.30 -43.97
CA SER A 615 -16.91 17.20 -44.76
C SER A 615 -15.78 16.46 -45.50
N PRO A 616 -16.06 15.76 -46.62
CA PRO A 616 -15.03 15.05 -47.37
C PRO A 616 -13.98 16.05 -47.89
N PRO A 617 -12.68 15.71 -47.79
CA PRO A 617 -11.61 16.56 -48.29
C PRO A 617 -11.69 16.68 -49.82
N GLU A 618 -11.59 17.91 -50.33
CA GLU A 618 -11.57 18.17 -51.79
C GLU A 618 -10.44 17.39 -52.48
N GLU A 619 -10.72 16.81 -53.63
CA GLU A 619 -9.69 16.20 -54.47
C GLU A 619 -8.97 17.29 -55.26
N VAL A 620 -7.64 17.34 -55.11
CA VAL A 620 -6.78 18.34 -55.75
C VAL A 620 -5.77 17.64 -56.62
N GLU A 621 -5.66 18.10 -57.87
CA GLU A 621 -4.70 17.59 -58.84
C GLU A 621 -3.26 17.65 -58.30
N PRO A 622 -2.43 16.62 -58.53
CA PRO A 622 -1.06 16.55 -57.97
C PRO A 622 -0.18 17.75 -58.34
N GLU A 623 -0.38 18.33 -59.53
CA GLU A 623 0.34 19.51 -59.99
C GLU A 623 -0.01 20.77 -59.18
N VAL A 624 -1.30 20.94 -58.88
CA VAL A 624 -1.80 22.05 -58.05
C VAL A 624 -1.33 21.87 -56.60
N LEU A 625 -1.35 20.65 -56.09
CA LEU A 625 -0.85 20.31 -54.76
C LEU A 625 0.65 20.60 -54.61
N ALA A 626 1.44 20.34 -55.65
CA ALA A 626 2.87 20.63 -55.67
C ALA A 626 3.17 22.13 -55.59
N SER A 627 2.27 22.98 -56.13
CA SER A 627 2.39 24.44 -56.09
C SER A 627 2.11 25.05 -54.70
N TRP A 628 1.49 24.30 -53.79
CA TRP A 628 1.12 24.81 -52.46
C TRP A 628 2.31 24.94 -51.52
N LYS A 629 2.24 25.93 -50.61
CA LYS A 629 3.18 26.07 -49.50
C LYS A 629 3.20 24.80 -48.62
N THR A 630 4.36 24.44 -48.07
CA THR A 630 4.59 23.21 -47.29
C THR A 630 3.55 22.98 -46.20
N ASN A 631 3.18 24.01 -45.43
CA ASN A 631 2.18 23.91 -44.36
C ASN A 631 0.78 23.59 -44.90
N ARG A 632 0.35 24.28 -45.98
CA ARG A 632 -0.96 24.03 -46.63
C ARG A 632 -1.03 22.60 -47.18
N ARG A 633 0.05 22.14 -47.83
CA ARG A 633 0.17 20.77 -48.34
C ARG A 633 0.15 19.73 -47.21
N GLY A 634 0.86 19.99 -46.10
CA GLY A 634 0.83 19.12 -44.93
C GLY A 634 -0.57 18.98 -44.32
N ASN A 635 -1.29 20.10 -44.15
CA ASN A 635 -2.65 20.10 -43.64
C ASN A 635 -3.64 19.36 -44.56
N TYR A 636 -3.46 19.44 -45.87
CA TYR A 636 -4.26 18.68 -46.84
C TYR A 636 -4.14 17.17 -46.64
N HIS A 637 -2.91 16.65 -46.63
CA HIS A 637 -2.66 15.23 -46.42
C HIS A 637 -3.15 14.76 -45.04
N ARG A 638 -2.95 15.56 -43.99
CA ARG A 638 -3.45 15.25 -42.64
C ARG A 638 -4.98 15.17 -42.59
N LYS A 639 -5.69 16.07 -43.28
CA LYS A 639 -7.16 16.03 -43.38
C LYS A 639 -7.64 14.77 -44.12
N ARG A 640 -6.98 14.41 -45.23
CA ARG A 640 -7.29 13.19 -46.00
C ARG A 640 -7.10 11.92 -45.18
N ARG A 641 -5.93 11.76 -44.54
CA ARG A 641 -5.66 10.63 -43.64
C ARG A 641 -6.66 10.53 -42.50
N ARG A 642 -6.96 11.66 -41.84
CA ARG A 642 -7.94 11.71 -40.76
C ARG A 642 -9.32 11.28 -41.23
N TRP A 643 -9.80 11.83 -42.35
CA TRP A 643 -11.10 11.47 -42.92
C TRP A 643 -11.18 9.98 -43.28
N ALA A 644 -10.17 9.45 -43.98
CA ALA A 644 -10.11 8.04 -44.36
C ALA A 644 -10.08 7.13 -43.12
N ARG A 645 -9.27 7.46 -42.11
CA ARG A 645 -9.16 6.73 -40.84
C ARG A 645 -10.49 6.72 -40.09
N THR A 646 -11.11 7.88 -39.88
CA THR A 646 -12.39 8.00 -39.17
C THR A 646 -13.50 7.23 -39.88
N ARG A 647 -13.60 7.38 -41.21
CA ARG A 647 -14.60 6.66 -42.01
C ARG A 647 -14.43 5.16 -41.90
N HIS A 648 -13.21 4.64 -42.04
CA HIS A 648 -12.95 3.21 -41.90
C HIS A 648 -13.30 2.68 -40.52
N ILE A 649 -12.94 3.39 -39.45
CA ILE A 649 -13.28 2.97 -38.08
C ILE A 649 -14.80 2.87 -37.93
N ILE A 650 -15.56 3.88 -38.38
CA ILE A 650 -17.02 3.89 -38.29
C ILE A 650 -17.63 2.73 -39.10
N ASP A 651 -17.26 2.63 -40.38
CA ASP A 651 -17.81 1.63 -41.31
C ASP A 651 -17.48 0.21 -40.81
N SER A 652 -16.24 -0.03 -40.40
CA SER A 652 -15.78 -1.31 -39.84
C SER A 652 -16.48 -1.65 -38.52
N THR A 653 -16.70 -0.67 -37.64
CA THR A 653 -17.38 -0.90 -36.35
C THR A 653 -18.85 -1.23 -36.56
N ARG A 654 -19.56 -0.49 -37.42
CA ARG A 654 -20.99 -0.73 -37.71
C ARG A 654 -21.24 -2.01 -38.50
N ALA A 655 -20.24 -2.50 -39.24
CA ALA A 655 -20.31 -3.83 -39.87
C ALA A 655 -20.40 -4.97 -38.85
N GLY A 656 -20.02 -4.74 -37.58
CA GLY A 656 -20.09 -5.74 -36.52
C GLY A 656 -19.07 -6.87 -36.67
N GLY A 657 -19.42 -8.07 -36.22
CA GLY A 657 -18.57 -9.26 -36.28
C GLY A 657 -17.50 -9.31 -35.18
N PHE A 658 -17.71 -8.64 -34.05
CA PHE A 658 -16.78 -8.67 -32.93
C PHE A 658 -16.77 -10.03 -32.23
N SER A 659 -15.57 -10.58 -32.01
CA SER A 659 -15.34 -11.87 -31.37
C SER A 659 -15.66 -11.87 -29.88
N GLY A 660 -15.62 -10.71 -29.21
CA GLY A 660 -15.94 -10.57 -27.79
C GLY A 660 -16.12 -9.11 -27.36
N LEU A 661 -16.73 -8.92 -26.20
CA LEU A 661 -16.97 -7.61 -25.58
C LEU A 661 -16.37 -7.58 -24.17
N ALA A 662 -15.50 -6.59 -23.92
CA ALA A 662 -14.94 -6.30 -22.61
C ALA A 662 -15.29 -4.87 -22.17
N VAL A 663 -15.87 -4.72 -20.98
CA VAL A 663 -16.35 -3.42 -20.50
C VAL A 663 -15.85 -3.16 -19.08
N ALA A 664 -15.32 -1.96 -18.87
CA ALA A 664 -15.11 -1.37 -17.56
C ALA A 664 -15.45 0.12 -17.64
N SER A 665 -16.69 0.44 -17.27
CA SER A 665 -17.23 1.79 -17.35
C SER A 665 -18.24 2.05 -16.23
N PRO A 666 -18.32 3.29 -15.70
CA PRO A 666 -19.39 3.67 -14.78
C PRO A 666 -20.74 3.89 -15.49
N MET A 667 -20.80 3.80 -16.83
CA MET A 667 -22.05 3.90 -17.59
C MET A 667 -22.99 2.73 -17.26
N ASP A 668 -24.30 2.96 -17.43
CA ASP A 668 -25.30 1.92 -17.26
C ASP A 668 -25.05 0.75 -18.23
N PRO A 669 -24.85 -0.48 -17.73
CA PRO A 669 -24.49 -1.61 -18.58
C PRO A 669 -25.65 -2.07 -19.47
N ILE A 670 -26.91 -1.78 -19.10
CA ILE A 670 -28.08 -2.07 -19.95
C ILE A 670 -28.03 -1.23 -21.22
N SER A 671 -27.80 0.08 -21.07
CA SER A 671 -27.63 1.02 -22.19
C SER A 671 -26.43 0.67 -23.07
N ILE A 672 -25.32 0.21 -22.47
CA ILE A 672 -24.16 -0.28 -23.23
C ILE A 672 -24.55 -1.51 -24.06
N LEU A 673 -25.17 -2.53 -23.46
CA LEU A 673 -25.51 -3.77 -24.17
C LEU A 673 -26.53 -3.54 -25.29
N ARG A 674 -27.47 -2.59 -25.12
CA ARG A 674 -28.44 -2.22 -26.16
C ARG A 674 -27.79 -1.93 -27.51
N HIS A 675 -26.67 -1.21 -27.49
CA HIS A 675 -25.99 -0.77 -28.71
C HIS A 675 -24.83 -1.68 -29.13
N THR A 676 -24.30 -2.50 -28.22
CA THR A 676 -23.14 -3.38 -28.50
C THR A 676 -23.52 -4.82 -28.83
N LEU A 677 -24.64 -5.35 -28.31
CA LEU A 677 -25.12 -6.71 -28.64
C LEU A 677 -25.31 -6.97 -30.14
N PRO A 678 -25.81 -6.01 -30.96
CA PRO A 678 -25.95 -6.21 -32.40
C PRO A 678 -24.60 -6.25 -33.14
N LEU A 679 -23.54 -5.70 -32.55
CA LEU A 679 -22.20 -5.66 -33.15
C LEU A 679 -21.43 -6.97 -32.92
N LEU A 680 -21.81 -7.72 -31.89
CA LEU A 680 -21.15 -8.96 -31.51
C LEU A 680 -21.49 -10.11 -32.46
N ALA A 681 -20.47 -10.91 -32.77
CA ALA A 681 -20.65 -12.16 -33.50
C ALA A 681 -21.49 -13.16 -32.68
N PRO A 682 -22.21 -14.08 -33.34
CA PRO A 682 -22.86 -15.20 -32.66
C PRO A 682 -21.87 -16.02 -31.84
N GLY A 683 -22.20 -16.30 -30.58
CA GLY A 683 -21.31 -17.02 -29.67
C GLY A 683 -20.17 -16.17 -29.11
N ALA A 684 -20.10 -14.88 -29.41
CA ALA A 684 -19.12 -13.98 -28.78
C ALA A 684 -19.38 -13.88 -27.27
N PRO A 685 -18.37 -14.06 -26.42
CA PRO A 685 -18.52 -13.85 -25.00
C PRO A 685 -18.55 -12.36 -24.62
N ILE A 686 -19.20 -12.08 -23.51
CA ILE A 686 -19.42 -10.76 -22.94
C ILE A 686 -18.87 -10.77 -21.52
N ALA A 687 -17.99 -9.82 -21.19
CA ALA A 687 -17.49 -9.59 -19.84
C ALA A 687 -17.63 -8.10 -19.49
N ILE A 688 -18.36 -7.80 -18.40
CA ILE A 688 -18.58 -6.44 -17.92
C ILE A 688 -18.17 -6.35 -16.45
N TYR A 689 -17.20 -5.51 -16.16
CA TYR A 689 -16.76 -5.19 -14.80
C TYR A 689 -17.55 -4.02 -14.21
N SER A 690 -17.89 -4.14 -12.93
CA SER A 690 -18.42 -3.05 -12.12
C SER A 690 -17.85 -3.14 -10.69
N PRO A 691 -17.49 -2.02 -10.04
CA PRO A 691 -17.09 -2.03 -8.63
C PRO A 691 -18.23 -2.46 -7.70
N SER A 692 -19.49 -2.24 -8.12
CA SER A 692 -20.68 -2.56 -7.35
C SER A 692 -21.57 -3.60 -8.06
N ILE A 693 -22.31 -4.38 -7.29
CA ILE A 693 -23.09 -5.51 -7.81
C ILE A 693 -24.44 -5.09 -8.41
N GLU A 694 -25.00 -3.98 -7.93
CA GLU A 694 -26.38 -3.56 -8.23
C GLU A 694 -26.64 -3.33 -9.72
N PRO A 695 -25.77 -2.62 -10.49
CA PRO A 695 -25.97 -2.43 -11.92
C PRO A 695 -25.93 -3.76 -12.68
N LEU A 696 -25.07 -4.68 -12.26
CA LEU A 696 -24.96 -6.00 -12.89
C LEU A 696 -26.16 -6.89 -12.53
N ASN A 697 -26.71 -6.75 -11.32
CA ASN A 697 -27.89 -7.50 -10.92
C ASN A 697 -29.13 -7.10 -11.75
N SER A 698 -29.32 -5.79 -11.98
CA SER A 698 -30.33 -5.29 -12.90
C SER A 698 -30.13 -5.83 -14.32
N LEU A 699 -28.88 -5.94 -14.78
CA LEU A 699 -28.54 -6.51 -16.08
C LEU A 699 -28.86 -8.00 -16.18
N VAL A 700 -28.51 -8.80 -15.17
CA VAL A 700 -28.82 -10.25 -15.15
C VAL A 700 -30.32 -10.49 -15.18
N ASP A 701 -31.09 -9.69 -14.44
CA ASP A 701 -32.55 -9.82 -14.39
C ASP A 701 -33.19 -9.66 -15.78
N CYS A 702 -32.64 -8.79 -16.64
CA CYS A 702 -33.06 -8.64 -18.04
C CYS A 702 -32.98 -9.94 -18.84
N PHE A 703 -32.10 -10.88 -18.47
CA PHE A 703 -31.90 -12.17 -19.13
C PHE A 703 -32.36 -13.36 -18.30
N SER A 704 -33.17 -13.11 -17.25
CA SER A 704 -33.67 -14.16 -16.37
C SER A 704 -34.54 -15.18 -17.12
N VAL A 705 -34.57 -16.41 -16.61
CA VAL A 705 -35.39 -17.50 -17.18
C VAL A 705 -36.86 -17.12 -17.22
N GLY A 706 -37.35 -16.42 -16.19
CA GLY A 706 -38.73 -15.93 -16.11
C GLY A 706 -39.06 -14.92 -17.21
N ARG A 707 -38.24 -13.87 -17.37
CA ARG A 707 -38.45 -12.87 -18.44
C ARG A 707 -38.32 -13.48 -19.84
N ARG A 708 -37.39 -14.42 -20.03
CA ARG A 708 -37.26 -15.13 -21.31
C ARG A 708 -38.48 -15.99 -21.62
N ALA A 709 -39.02 -16.71 -20.64
CA ALA A 709 -40.22 -17.54 -20.83
C ALA A 709 -41.45 -16.68 -21.11
N ALA A 710 -41.60 -15.55 -20.41
CA ALA A 710 -42.67 -14.59 -20.65
C ALA A 710 -42.57 -14.00 -22.06
N TRP A 711 -41.38 -13.53 -22.48
CA TRP A 711 -41.13 -13.03 -23.83
C TRP A 711 -41.49 -14.02 -24.95
N ILE A 712 -41.19 -15.31 -24.76
CA ILE A 712 -41.51 -16.35 -25.75
C ILE A 712 -43.01 -16.64 -25.80
N THR A 713 -43.70 -16.54 -24.66
CA THR A 713 -45.12 -16.88 -24.55
C THR A 713 -46.03 -15.72 -25.01
N GLU A 714 -45.69 -14.52 -24.58
CA GLU A 714 -46.43 -13.28 -24.82
C GLU A 714 -45.42 -12.15 -25.06
N PRO A 715 -44.87 -12.02 -26.29
CA PRO A 715 -43.95 -10.94 -26.60
C PRO A 715 -44.66 -9.58 -26.52
N PRO A 716 -43.94 -8.50 -26.18
CA PRO A 716 -44.54 -7.17 -26.18
C PRO A 716 -45.04 -6.80 -27.58
N LYS A 717 -46.13 -6.03 -27.65
CA LYS A 717 -46.79 -5.63 -28.91
C LYS A 717 -45.85 -5.00 -29.94
N GLU A 718 -44.81 -4.32 -29.46
CA GLU A 718 -43.79 -3.66 -30.29
C GLU A 718 -42.78 -4.64 -30.91
N ALA A 719 -42.67 -5.85 -30.36
CA ALA A 719 -41.80 -6.92 -30.85
C ALA A 719 -42.57 -7.95 -31.69
N GLU A 720 -43.90 -7.98 -31.59
CA GLU A 720 -44.75 -8.92 -32.32
C GLU A 720 -44.68 -8.68 -33.85
N GLY A 721 -44.36 -9.73 -34.61
CA GLY A 721 -44.32 -9.68 -36.08
C GLY A 721 -43.07 -9.03 -36.70
N LYS A 722 -42.10 -8.56 -35.90
CA LYS A 722 -40.82 -8.04 -36.40
C LYS A 722 -39.88 -9.16 -36.85
N ALA A 723 -39.02 -8.86 -37.83
CA ALA A 723 -37.98 -9.79 -38.26
C ALA A 723 -36.90 -9.96 -37.17
N ILE A 724 -36.14 -11.06 -37.20
CA ILE A 724 -35.07 -11.31 -36.20
C ILE A 724 -34.05 -10.17 -36.19
N GLU A 725 -33.62 -9.70 -37.36
CA GLU A 725 -32.67 -8.59 -37.48
C GLU A 725 -33.19 -7.29 -36.84
N GLU A 726 -34.50 -7.04 -36.93
CA GLU A 726 -35.15 -5.89 -36.29
C GLU A 726 -35.26 -6.09 -34.76
N LEU A 727 -35.46 -7.33 -34.31
CA LEU A 727 -35.49 -7.70 -32.89
C LEU A 727 -34.12 -7.69 -32.22
N GLU A 728 -33.05 -7.87 -32.99
CA GLU A 728 -31.68 -7.73 -32.48
C GLU A 728 -31.34 -6.27 -32.18
N ARG A 729 -31.88 -5.33 -32.96
CA ARG A 729 -31.69 -3.88 -32.81
C ARG A 729 -32.83 -3.19 -32.07
N TRP A 730 -33.70 -3.96 -31.41
CA TRP A 730 -34.84 -3.41 -30.71
C TRP A 730 -34.40 -2.58 -29.49
N GLU A 731 -34.94 -1.37 -29.37
CA GLU A 731 -34.53 -0.39 -28.35
C GLU A 731 -34.94 -0.76 -26.92
N GLY A 732 -35.84 -1.74 -26.75
CA GLY A 732 -36.38 -2.08 -25.44
C GLY A 732 -37.55 -1.19 -25.02
N ASN A 733 -38.17 -1.54 -23.90
CA ASN A 733 -39.18 -0.73 -23.21
C ASN A 733 -39.02 -0.88 -21.68
N ASP A 734 -39.94 -0.30 -20.90
CA ASP A 734 -39.86 -0.30 -19.43
C ASP A 734 -39.94 -1.73 -18.83
N GLU A 735 -40.63 -2.65 -19.49
CA GLU A 735 -40.80 -4.05 -19.03
C GLU A 735 -39.61 -4.93 -19.46
N TYR A 736 -39.13 -4.74 -20.69
CA TYR A 736 -38.00 -5.45 -21.28
C TYR A 736 -36.98 -4.42 -21.80
N PRO A 737 -36.04 -3.97 -20.95
CA PRO A 737 -35.02 -3.00 -21.35
C PRO A 737 -34.09 -3.51 -22.46
N LEU A 738 -33.96 -4.83 -22.56
CA LEU A 738 -33.22 -5.59 -23.57
C LEU A 738 -34.03 -6.82 -23.98
N ASN A 739 -33.78 -7.32 -25.19
CA ASN A 739 -34.35 -8.58 -25.64
C ASN A 739 -33.72 -9.76 -24.86
N PRO A 740 -34.50 -10.49 -24.02
CA PRO A 740 -33.99 -11.53 -23.11
C PRO A 740 -33.45 -12.79 -23.83
N THR A 741 -33.63 -12.89 -25.14
CA THR A 741 -33.19 -14.03 -25.96
C THR A 741 -31.78 -13.86 -26.54
N LEU A 742 -31.21 -12.65 -26.49
CA LEU A 742 -29.93 -12.34 -27.14
C LEU A 742 -28.70 -12.74 -26.33
N VAL A 743 -28.85 -13.06 -25.03
CA VAL A 743 -27.74 -13.46 -24.16
C VAL A 743 -28.08 -14.76 -23.43
N LEU A 744 -27.16 -15.73 -23.49
CA LEU A 744 -27.23 -16.98 -22.74
C LEU A 744 -26.24 -16.97 -21.56
N ASN A 745 -26.58 -17.73 -20.51
CA ASN A 745 -25.77 -17.90 -19.30
C ASN A 745 -25.34 -16.58 -18.64
N ALA A 746 -26.23 -15.58 -18.63
CA ALA A 746 -26.06 -14.35 -17.88
C ALA A 746 -25.82 -14.65 -16.40
N SER A 747 -24.63 -14.36 -15.90
CA SER A 747 -24.24 -14.63 -14.51
C SER A 747 -23.28 -13.58 -13.96
N ILE A 748 -23.33 -13.36 -12.64
CA ILE A 748 -22.41 -12.47 -11.93
C ILE A 748 -21.41 -13.33 -11.15
N GLN A 749 -20.15 -12.94 -11.23
CA GLN A 749 -19.05 -13.58 -10.52
C GLN A 749 -18.23 -12.51 -9.80
N THR A 750 -17.57 -12.92 -8.71
CA THR A 750 -16.59 -12.10 -8.01
C THR A 750 -15.43 -13.00 -7.61
N SER A 751 -14.23 -12.42 -7.49
CA SER A 751 -13.03 -13.11 -7.06
C SER A 751 -12.35 -12.30 -5.98
N ARG A 752 -11.70 -12.98 -5.04
CA ARG A 752 -11.01 -12.36 -3.90
C ARG A 752 -9.66 -13.01 -3.73
N ALA A 753 -8.59 -12.25 -3.99
CA ALA A 753 -7.24 -12.68 -3.68
C ALA A 753 -6.89 -12.33 -2.23
N LYS A 754 -6.37 -13.31 -1.46
CA LYS A 754 -5.82 -13.08 -0.12
C LYS A 754 -4.32 -13.35 -0.15
N ARG A 755 -3.51 -12.34 0.20
CA ARG A 755 -2.05 -12.50 0.32
C ARG A 755 -1.71 -13.32 1.56
N TRP A 756 -0.66 -14.13 1.46
CA TRP A 756 -0.15 -14.96 2.55
C TRP A 756 1.31 -14.63 2.84
N GLN A 757 1.65 -14.57 4.13
CA GLN A 757 3.03 -14.71 4.56
C GLN A 757 3.37 -16.20 4.53
N VAL A 758 4.41 -16.57 3.79
CA VAL A 758 4.87 -17.96 3.68
C VAL A 758 6.30 -18.01 4.15
N LEU A 759 6.46 -18.33 5.44
CA LEU A 759 7.74 -18.52 6.11
C LEU A 759 7.68 -19.81 6.93
N PRO A 760 8.80 -20.55 7.08
CA PRO A 760 8.86 -21.71 7.97
C PRO A 760 8.34 -21.36 9.37
N GLY A 761 7.43 -22.18 9.90
CA GLY A 761 6.81 -21.99 11.22
C GLY A 761 5.91 -20.75 11.37
N ARG A 762 5.76 -19.91 10.33
CA ARG A 762 5.11 -18.58 10.40
C ARG A 762 4.20 -18.30 9.21
N THR A 763 3.56 -19.34 8.69
CA THR A 763 2.65 -19.23 7.54
C THR A 763 1.26 -18.83 8.00
N HIS A 764 0.82 -17.63 7.61
CA HIS A 764 -0.51 -17.11 7.92
C HIS A 764 -0.96 -16.12 6.84
N PRO A 765 -2.27 -15.90 6.65
CA PRO A 765 -2.73 -14.84 5.75
C PRO A 765 -2.30 -13.47 6.29
N VAL A 766 -2.09 -12.50 5.39
CA VAL A 766 -1.88 -11.11 5.82
C VAL A 766 -3.15 -10.64 6.55
N MET A 767 -2.97 -10.08 7.75
CA MET A 767 -4.07 -9.78 8.67
C MET A 767 -4.86 -8.53 8.27
N THR A 768 -4.25 -7.64 7.50
CA THR A 768 -4.84 -6.39 7.01
C THR A 768 -4.63 -6.27 5.50
N ALA A 769 -5.61 -5.67 4.81
CA ALA A 769 -5.53 -5.35 3.40
C ALA A 769 -6.25 -4.02 3.15
N LYS A 770 -5.93 -3.36 2.03
CA LYS A 770 -6.64 -2.16 1.59
C LYS A 770 -8.12 -2.50 1.36
N GLY A 771 -9.01 -1.74 1.97
CA GLY A 771 -10.46 -1.81 1.75
C GLY A 771 -10.85 -1.34 0.34
N GLY A 772 -12.13 -1.04 0.12
CA GLY A 772 -12.67 -0.60 -1.17
C GLY A 772 -13.45 -1.69 -1.88
N ALA A 773 -13.87 -1.42 -3.11
CA ALA A 773 -14.66 -2.34 -3.92
C ALA A 773 -13.91 -3.65 -4.17
N GLU A 774 -14.65 -4.74 -4.15
CA GLU A 774 -14.13 -6.08 -4.45
C GLU A 774 -14.15 -6.35 -5.96
N GLY A 775 -15.08 -5.69 -6.66
CA GLY A 775 -15.31 -5.88 -8.07
C GLY A 775 -16.21 -7.08 -8.36
N TYR A 776 -17.12 -6.88 -9.30
CA TYR A 776 -18.04 -7.88 -9.81
C TYR A 776 -17.93 -7.91 -11.32
N ILE A 777 -18.12 -9.10 -11.90
CA ILE A 777 -18.03 -9.32 -13.34
C ILE A 777 -19.31 -10.02 -13.78
N PHE A 778 -20.02 -9.38 -14.71
CA PHE A 778 -21.08 -10.02 -15.47
C PHE A 778 -20.45 -10.80 -16.63
N THR A 779 -20.93 -12.01 -16.83
CA THR A 779 -20.54 -12.88 -17.94
C THR A 779 -21.76 -13.38 -18.68
N GLY A 780 -21.65 -13.52 -19.99
CA GLY A 780 -22.71 -14.05 -20.84
C GLY A 780 -22.21 -14.34 -22.25
N TRP A 781 -23.03 -15.02 -23.05
CA TRP A 781 -22.70 -15.39 -24.43
C TRP A 781 -23.75 -14.84 -25.37
N ARG A 782 -23.31 -14.13 -26.42
CA ARG A 782 -24.22 -13.66 -27.48
C ARG A 782 -24.87 -14.87 -28.16
N ALA A 783 -26.19 -14.90 -28.15
CA ALA A 783 -26.98 -15.97 -28.72
C ALA A 783 -27.82 -15.49 -29.88
N LEU A 784 -27.91 -16.28 -30.94
CA LEU A 784 -28.83 -16.04 -32.05
C LEU A 784 -30.18 -16.72 -31.74
N PRO A 785 -31.29 -15.98 -31.75
CA PRO A 785 -32.62 -16.58 -31.73
C PRO A 785 -32.81 -17.51 -32.94
N VAL A 786 -33.31 -18.72 -32.72
CA VAL A 786 -33.50 -19.72 -33.79
C VAL A 786 -34.83 -19.47 -34.52
N GLU A 787 -34.83 -19.54 -35.86
CA GLU A 787 -36.06 -19.68 -36.65
C GLU A 787 -36.55 -21.14 -36.63
N GLY A 788 -37.71 -21.39 -36.02
CA GLY A 788 -38.40 -22.69 -36.08
C GLY A 788 -38.10 -23.67 -34.93
N ARG A 789 -38.49 -24.95 -35.11
CA ARG A 789 -38.33 -26.01 -34.10
C ARG A 789 -36.85 -26.43 -34.00
N ILE A 790 -36.28 -26.35 -32.80
CA ILE A 790 -34.93 -26.83 -32.49
C ILE A 790 -34.89 -28.36 -32.64
N GLU A 791 -34.35 -28.86 -33.75
CA GLU A 791 -33.95 -30.26 -33.90
C GLU A 791 -32.48 -30.41 -33.50
N ALA A 792 -32.21 -31.16 -32.42
CA ALA A 792 -30.85 -31.51 -32.04
C ALA A 792 -30.20 -32.42 -33.10
N ARG A 793 -29.52 -31.85 -34.10
CA ARG A 793 -28.71 -32.60 -35.08
C ARG A 793 -27.37 -33.00 -34.46
N GLY A 794 -27.41 -33.90 -33.49
CA GLY A 794 -26.22 -34.66 -33.11
C GLY A 794 -25.79 -35.56 -34.28
N LYS A 795 -24.55 -35.44 -34.77
CA LYS A 795 -23.95 -36.44 -35.67
C LYS A 795 -23.70 -37.74 -34.88
N PHE A 796 -24.75 -38.47 -34.52
CA PHE A 796 -24.62 -39.82 -34.01
C PHE A 796 -24.15 -40.73 -35.15
N LYS A 797 -22.83 -40.87 -35.33
CA LYS A 797 -22.29 -42.00 -36.08
C LYS A 797 -22.68 -43.26 -35.31
N ARG A 798 -23.70 -43.99 -35.80
CA ARG A 798 -24.01 -45.35 -35.36
C ARG A 798 -22.70 -46.15 -35.42
N LYS A 799 -22.12 -46.50 -34.26
CA LYS A 799 -21.11 -47.55 -34.20
C LYS A 799 -21.80 -48.81 -34.73
N LYS A 800 -21.40 -49.26 -35.93
CA LYS A 800 -21.67 -50.64 -36.36
C LYS A 800 -21.03 -51.53 -35.29
N ALA A 801 -21.86 -52.25 -34.55
CA ALA A 801 -21.36 -53.37 -33.76
C ALA A 801 -20.95 -54.44 -34.77
N ASP A 802 -19.67 -54.81 -34.77
CA ASP A 802 -19.24 -55.99 -35.51
C ASP A 802 -19.92 -57.22 -34.89
N PRO A 803 -20.50 -58.11 -35.72
CA PRO A 803 -21.10 -59.34 -35.22
C PRO A 803 -20.01 -60.25 -34.68
N LYS A 804 -20.20 -60.73 -33.45
CA LYS A 804 -19.40 -61.79 -32.85
C LYS A 804 -19.62 -63.12 -33.55
#